data_AF-A0A8J5RBH7-F1
#
_entry.id   AF-A0A8J5RBH7-F1
#
_cell.length_a   1.000
_cell.length_b   1.000
_cell.length_c   1.000
_cell.angle_alpha   90.00
_cell.angle_beta   90.00
_cell.angle_gamma   90.00
#
_symmetry.space_group_name_H-M   'P 1'
#
loop_
_entity.id
_entity.type
_entity.pdbx_description
1 polymer ?
#
loop_
_entity_poly.entity_id
_entity_poly.type
_entity_poly.pdbx_seq_one_letter_code
_entity_poly.pdbx_strand_id
1 'polypeptide(L)'
;MSEKGSNGTLKKRKYCTRSKSQQDIRDFNFSPIPKIRMGDEKRNSERESSENELDETIKQKEADEILARVRSNGRREFEIREPRKLNEAELREELKKREEKGNNLYIRHKCKSNAEAVTIIEEKTNEVLDNARQKKSARGMIMLKFNDKAIARDLLRVWRENSERKSREIVDIWDSLLSDKMEKLGNEKYLILEQVCVAALDCHRLPLAEYTSKILMKEFPGSLRVHKYHAMHLEALELYDEALEVLESIIKRDETNAAPRKRKVAIFNARGKTAEAIKELTEYLKVFMSDQEAWYELCDLYLKEQEYAKAAFCMEELILHNPHNHLIYQRYAEIKYSQGGFENIETAKVYFSQAAKLNSNNMRALYGLLLSANYIATSSKCPLSKKKEAIKLRNELNETTVFNEIINWTKNGTQTPLFRDIINYLATPFETRQLDWSTPNGSEAGTLCVICKSLTKIFLALRRNGTSVEKVQDIANNLCTFLNFQTETVCHGLIRLNLPIILYIIDNEQNITHDDICGILLQNQECSDPSKKFDWTIDVNDDPPIVFDIYSTGKKLKILQITDIHYDPLYQPSGNADCDEPTCCRRGQSTNGKINEKSAGFWGDYNNCDLPWHSIINALEHIKTQHLTFDFIYFTGDIIDHGIWETSQQRNIESIKKCFTVIQNIFGDISVYPIFGNHESHPLNLYAPDYIKNDSLSTAWLYELMADIWIEAGWLPPPVKDTILKGGYYSVSPRPGFRIISLNSNVCYIYNWWLLYDPQDPGGQLQWLADNLLIAEKNKEIVHILSHIPPGSAECQHTWSREYKKIINRFSHVIAAQFNGHTHNDEFNLFYNPNDSNQVINIAWNGGSLTPYANLNPNYKVYEVDDNNYVSN
;
A
#
# COMPACT_ATOMS: atom_id res chain seq x y z
N MET A 1 -59.39 22.69 -6.47
CA MET A 1 -59.89 23.84 -7.25
C MET A 1 -58.66 24.65 -7.66
N SER A 2 -58.42 25.02 -8.91
CA SER A 2 -59.21 24.90 -10.15
C SER A 2 -58.29 24.96 -11.40
N GLU A 3 -58.66 24.21 -12.45
CA GLU A 3 -58.30 24.36 -13.89
C GLU A 3 -56.81 24.32 -14.31
N LYS A 4 -56.32 23.46 -15.22
CA LYS A 4 -56.73 22.93 -16.55
C LYS A 4 -56.37 23.80 -17.77
N GLY A 5 -55.62 23.20 -18.70
CA GLY A 5 -55.50 23.61 -20.12
C GLY A 5 -54.22 24.39 -20.45
N SER A 6 -53.60 24.26 -21.63
CA SER A 6 -53.93 23.41 -22.80
C SER A 6 -52.76 23.31 -23.79
N ASN A 7 -52.80 22.28 -24.67
CA ASN A 7 -51.81 21.99 -25.74
C ASN A 7 -51.56 23.14 -26.73
N GLY A 8 -50.37 23.15 -27.38
CA GLY A 8 -49.99 24.16 -28.40
C GLY A 8 -48.86 23.75 -29.36
N THR A 9 -49.17 22.85 -30.30
CA THR A 9 -48.38 22.38 -31.46
C THR A 9 -47.38 23.33 -32.17
N LEU A 10 -46.19 22.77 -32.48
CA LEU A 10 -45.51 22.75 -33.81
C LEU A 10 -45.56 23.98 -34.73
N LYS A 11 -44.38 24.52 -35.11
CA LYS A 11 -44.12 25.01 -36.48
C LYS A 11 -42.64 25.04 -36.88
N LYS A 12 -42.30 24.28 -37.93
CA LYS A 12 -41.05 24.41 -38.71
C LYS A 12 -41.08 25.71 -39.52
N ARG A 13 -39.93 26.38 -39.67
CA ARG A 13 -39.59 27.14 -40.90
C ARG A 13 -38.11 26.97 -41.28
N LYS A 14 -37.89 26.47 -42.50
CA LYS A 14 -36.64 26.62 -43.26
C LYS A 14 -36.59 28.04 -43.83
N TYR A 15 -35.41 28.61 -44.08
CA TYR A 15 -34.83 28.82 -45.43
C TYR A 15 -33.66 29.84 -45.42
N CYS A 16 -32.61 29.54 -46.21
CA CYS A 16 -31.80 30.42 -47.08
C CYS A 16 -31.30 31.82 -46.61
N THR A 17 -30.17 32.39 -47.06
CA THR A 17 -28.93 31.98 -47.77
C THR A 17 -28.07 33.26 -47.95
N ARG A 18 -26.79 33.13 -48.34
CA ARG A 18 -25.92 34.19 -48.94
C ARG A 18 -25.42 35.29 -47.96
N SER A 19 -24.26 35.91 -48.15
CA SER A 19 -23.06 35.55 -48.96
C SER A 19 -21.95 36.60 -48.79
N LYS A 20 -20.67 36.17 -48.92
CA LYS A 20 -19.52 36.98 -49.42
C LYS A 20 -19.11 38.18 -48.52
N SER A 21 -17.87 38.70 -48.53
CA SER A 21 -16.68 38.56 -49.40
C SER A 21 -15.41 39.07 -48.69
N GLN A 22 -14.22 38.62 -49.12
CA GLN A 22 -13.00 39.43 -49.46
C GLN A 22 -12.43 40.48 -48.47
N GLN A 23 -11.11 40.75 -48.39
CA GLN A 23 -9.85 40.11 -48.83
C GLN A 23 -8.69 40.98 -48.27
N ASP A 24 -7.43 40.57 -48.44
CA ASP A 24 -6.24 41.44 -48.58
C ASP A 24 -5.70 42.20 -47.33
N ILE A 25 -4.40 42.49 -47.15
CA ILE A 25 -3.10 41.91 -47.60
C ILE A 25 -1.97 42.66 -46.83
N ARG A 26 -0.75 42.08 -46.80
CA ARG A 26 0.63 42.68 -46.72
C ARG A 26 1.51 42.47 -45.48
N ASP A 27 2.76 42.15 -45.83
CA ASP A 27 3.96 41.86 -45.05
C ASP A 27 4.75 43.13 -44.68
N PHE A 28 5.74 43.01 -43.78
CA PHE A 28 6.98 43.80 -43.86
C PHE A 28 8.19 43.07 -43.22
N ASN A 29 9.40 43.35 -43.74
CA ASN A 29 10.65 42.61 -43.49
C ASN A 29 11.67 43.36 -42.60
N PHE A 30 12.34 42.60 -41.72
CA PHE A 30 13.77 42.59 -41.28
C PHE A 30 14.70 43.85 -41.22
N SER A 31 15.49 43.86 -40.12
CA SER A 31 16.94 44.24 -40.01
C SER A 31 17.38 45.73 -39.87
N PRO A 32 18.60 46.06 -39.34
CA PRO A 32 19.52 45.32 -38.44
C PRO A 32 20.22 46.18 -37.31
N ILE A 33 21.20 45.54 -36.62
CA ILE A 33 22.06 45.96 -35.48
C ILE A 33 23.06 47.12 -35.79
N PRO A 34 23.57 47.85 -34.77
CA PRO A 34 25.02 48.10 -34.66
C PRO A 34 25.67 47.82 -33.27
N LYS A 35 26.97 47.48 -33.28
CA LYS A 35 27.85 47.19 -32.12
C LYS A 35 28.74 48.38 -31.73
N ILE A 36 29.26 48.40 -30.49
CA ILE A 36 30.59 48.93 -30.02
C ILE A 36 30.79 48.38 -28.57
N ARG A 37 31.80 47.55 -28.23
CA ARG A 37 33.23 47.84 -27.90
C ARG A 37 33.43 48.77 -26.68
N MET A 38 34.42 48.62 -25.79
CA MET A 38 35.33 47.54 -25.34
C MET A 38 36.15 48.14 -24.17
N GLY A 39 36.66 47.35 -23.21
CA GLY A 39 37.53 47.88 -22.15
C GLY A 39 38.15 46.78 -21.27
N ASP A 40 39.40 46.42 -21.57
CA ASP A 40 40.15 45.34 -20.90
C ASP A 40 40.87 45.81 -19.63
N GLU A 41 41.05 44.90 -18.67
CA GLU A 41 42.34 44.81 -17.94
C GLU A 41 42.77 43.33 -17.73
N LYS A 42 44.09 43.11 -17.70
CA LYS A 42 44.77 41.80 -17.80
C LYS A 42 45.19 41.30 -16.38
N ARG A 43 45.69 40.07 -16.10
CA ARG A 43 46.38 39.04 -16.91
C ARG A 43 46.52 37.70 -16.14
N ASN A 44 46.99 36.67 -16.85
CA ASN A 44 47.50 35.35 -16.41
C ASN A 44 46.40 34.27 -16.22
N SER A 45 46.54 33.05 -16.76
CA SER A 45 47.67 32.41 -17.48
C SER A 45 47.21 31.46 -18.59
N GLU A 46 47.89 31.49 -19.73
CA GLU A 46 47.68 30.57 -20.87
C GLU A 46 48.34 29.20 -20.62
N ARG A 47 47.59 28.12 -20.77
CA ARG A 47 47.98 26.80 -21.35
C ARG A 47 46.83 25.81 -21.17
N GLU A 48 46.17 25.47 -22.29
CA GLU A 48 45.23 24.34 -22.56
C GLU A 48 44.03 24.81 -23.39
N SER A 49 44.26 25.13 -24.68
CA SER A 49 43.19 25.42 -25.64
C SER A 49 43.61 25.21 -27.11
N SER A 50 44.28 24.08 -27.40
CA SER A 50 44.71 23.74 -28.77
C SER A 50 44.57 22.25 -29.15
N GLU A 51 43.87 21.45 -28.36
CA GLU A 51 43.60 20.03 -28.68
C GLU A 51 42.11 19.72 -28.96
N ASN A 52 41.17 20.57 -28.52
CA ASN A 52 39.72 20.27 -28.65
C ASN A 52 39.09 20.60 -30.01
N GLU A 53 39.64 21.53 -30.82
CA GLU A 53 39.06 21.83 -32.16
C GLU A 53 39.38 20.77 -33.23
N LEU A 54 40.37 19.88 -32.99
CA LEU A 54 40.73 18.84 -33.94
C LEU A 54 39.81 17.60 -33.86
N ASP A 55 39.21 17.34 -32.69
CA ASP A 55 38.46 16.10 -32.41
C ASP A 55 36.98 16.17 -32.80
N GLU A 56 36.34 17.35 -32.72
CA GLU A 56 34.96 17.55 -33.23
C GLU A 56 34.91 17.48 -34.77
N THR A 57 35.91 18.01 -35.45
CA THR A 57 35.99 18.02 -36.93
C THR A 57 36.13 16.61 -37.53
N ILE A 58 36.66 15.65 -36.77
CA ILE A 58 36.79 14.23 -37.18
C ILE A 58 35.48 13.49 -36.95
N LYS A 59 34.82 13.67 -35.80
CA LYS A 59 33.55 13.00 -35.46
C LYS A 59 32.40 13.39 -36.40
N GLN A 60 32.36 14.64 -36.84
CA GLN A 60 31.36 15.09 -37.82
C GLN A 60 31.51 14.38 -39.18
N LYS A 61 32.75 14.10 -39.61
CA LYS A 61 33.05 13.43 -40.89
C LYS A 61 32.64 11.95 -40.89
N GLU A 62 32.88 11.23 -39.80
CA GLU A 62 32.44 9.82 -39.69
C GLU A 62 30.90 9.70 -39.65
N ALA A 63 30.22 10.64 -39.00
CA ALA A 63 28.76 10.68 -38.98
C ALA A 63 28.16 10.88 -40.39
N ASP A 64 28.73 11.77 -41.20
CA ASP A 64 28.26 12.04 -42.57
C ASP A 64 28.53 10.85 -43.52
N GLU A 65 29.65 10.12 -43.39
CA GLU A 65 29.90 8.89 -44.17
C GLU A 65 28.92 7.75 -43.81
N ILE A 66 28.53 7.64 -42.54
CA ILE A 66 27.53 6.66 -42.08
C ILE A 66 26.15 7.01 -42.64
N LEU A 67 25.75 8.28 -42.60
CA LEU A 67 24.49 8.76 -43.19
C LEU A 67 24.44 8.60 -44.72
N ALA A 68 25.58 8.76 -45.40
CA ALA A 68 25.69 8.48 -46.84
C ALA A 68 25.50 6.99 -47.17
N ARG A 69 26.03 6.07 -46.36
CA ARG A 69 25.84 4.61 -46.52
C ARG A 69 24.40 4.15 -46.25
N VAL A 70 23.69 4.79 -45.32
CA VAL A 70 22.27 4.46 -45.06
C VAL A 70 21.37 4.91 -46.20
N ARG A 71 21.69 6.01 -46.90
CA ARG A 71 20.90 6.51 -48.04
C ARG A 71 21.08 5.73 -49.35
N SER A 72 22.11 4.90 -49.49
CA SER A 72 22.37 4.16 -50.74
C SER A 72 21.72 2.78 -50.83
N ASN A 73 21.25 2.20 -49.72
CA ASN A 73 20.65 0.85 -49.68
C ASN A 73 19.11 0.89 -49.54
N GLY A 74 18.44 1.46 -50.55
CA GLY A 74 16.99 1.40 -50.67
C GLY A 74 16.48 0.09 -51.31
N ARG A 75 15.39 -0.46 -50.75
CA ARG A 75 14.55 -1.56 -51.29
C ARG A 75 15.21 -2.93 -51.50
N ARG A 76 15.01 -3.83 -50.52
CA ARG A 76 14.50 -5.19 -50.79
C ARG A 76 13.49 -5.59 -49.73
N GLU A 77 12.38 -6.17 -50.17
CA GLU A 77 11.43 -6.88 -49.30
C GLU A 77 12.15 -8.09 -48.69
N PHE A 78 11.83 -8.42 -47.44
CA PHE A 78 12.30 -9.65 -46.81
C PHE A 78 11.12 -10.39 -46.18
N GLU A 79 10.77 -11.53 -46.78
CA GLU A 79 9.93 -12.55 -46.17
C GLU A 79 10.58 -13.05 -44.87
N ILE A 80 9.74 -13.33 -43.87
CA ILE A 80 10.17 -13.96 -42.63
C ILE A 80 10.55 -15.42 -42.92
N ARG A 81 11.82 -15.78 -42.71
CA ARG A 81 12.27 -17.18 -42.59
C ARG A 81 12.76 -17.44 -41.17
N GLU A 82 12.42 -18.63 -40.65
CA GLU A 82 12.77 -19.05 -39.30
C GLU A 82 14.30 -19.09 -39.05
N PRO A 83 14.76 -18.80 -37.82
CA PRO A 83 16.19 -18.82 -37.48
C PRO A 83 16.75 -20.25 -37.42
N ARG A 84 17.93 -20.43 -38.02
CA ARG A 84 18.66 -21.70 -38.09
C ARG A 84 19.26 -22.05 -36.73
N LYS A 85 19.04 -23.28 -36.23
CA LYS A 85 19.71 -23.79 -35.02
C LYS A 85 21.20 -24.03 -35.30
N LEU A 86 22.07 -23.33 -34.58
CA LEU A 86 23.51 -23.63 -34.50
C LEU A 86 23.76 -24.84 -33.59
N ASN A 87 24.87 -25.54 -33.79
CA ASN A 87 25.21 -26.74 -33.02
C ASN A 87 26.30 -26.49 -31.96
N GLU A 88 26.49 -27.47 -31.08
CA GLU A 88 27.35 -27.35 -29.89
C GLU A 88 28.85 -27.18 -30.20
N ALA A 89 29.30 -27.52 -31.42
CA ALA A 89 30.69 -27.32 -31.83
C ALA A 89 30.97 -25.86 -32.20
N GLU A 90 30.04 -25.20 -32.90
CA GLU A 90 30.15 -23.80 -33.31
C GLU A 90 30.19 -22.88 -32.07
N LEU A 91 29.37 -23.17 -31.06
CA LEU A 91 29.31 -22.41 -29.81
C LEU A 91 30.63 -22.47 -29.00
N ARG A 92 31.36 -23.60 -29.07
CA ARG A 92 32.64 -23.80 -28.35
C ARG A 92 33.79 -23.04 -29.00
N GLU A 93 33.77 -22.86 -30.32
CA GLU A 93 34.82 -22.09 -31.00
C GLU A 93 34.66 -20.57 -30.79
N GLU A 94 33.43 -20.10 -30.63
CA GLU A 94 33.10 -18.70 -30.36
C GLU A 94 33.45 -18.28 -28.92
N LEU A 95 33.33 -19.20 -27.95
CA LEU A 95 33.81 -19.01 -26.58
C LEU A 95 35.34 -18.91 -26.50
N LYS A 96 36.07 -19.79 -27.21
CA LYS A 96 37.54 -19.75 -27.27
C LYS A 96 38.09 -18.40 -27.74
N LYS A 97 37.44 -17.79 -28.74
CA LYS A 97 37.80 -16.46 -29.29
C LYS A 97 37.59 -15.30 -28.32
N ARG A 98 36.88 -15.50 -27.19
CA ARG A 98 36.68 -14.49 -26.14
C ARG A 98 37.70 -14.59 -25.00
N GLU A 99 38.26 -15.77 -24.72
CA GLU A 99 39.27 -15.96 -23.67
C GLU A 99 40.64 -15.37 -24.05
N GLU A 100 40.98 -15.34 -25.35
CA GLU A 100 42.29 -14.85 -25.84
C GLU A 100 42.47 -13.31 -25.75
N LYS A 101 41.47 -12.54 -25.32
CA LYS A 101 41.47 -11.06 -25.39
C LYS A 101 41.52 -10.30 -24.05
N GLY A 102 41.63 -10.97 -22.91
CA GLY A 102 41.64 -10.31 -21.59
C GLY A 102 42.86 -10.65 -20.74
N ASN A 103 43.87 -9.78 -20.69
CA ASN A 103 44.97 -9.88 -19.72
C ASN A 103 45.63 -8.52 -19.41
N ASN A 104 46.22 -8.39 -18.22
CA ASN A 104 46.76 -7.17 -17.55
C ASN A 104 45.71 -6.31 -16.78
N LEU A 105 45.94 -5.82 -15.55
CA LEU A 105 47.06 -5.99 -14.59
C LEU A 105 46.65 -5.62 -13.13
N TYR A 106 47.17 -6.35 -12.12
CA TYR A 106 47.36 -5.96 -10.67
C TYR A 106 46.08 -5.79 -9.78
N ILE A 107 46.07 -6.05 -8.46
CA ILE A 107 47.13 -6.17 -7.42
C ILE A 107 47.08 -7.52 -6.64
N ARG A 108 48.22 -7.91 -6.05
CA ARG A 108 48.53 -9.20 -5.39
C ARG A 108 48.40 -9.20 -3.85
N HIS A 109 48.20 -10.43 -3.35
CA HIS A 109 48.48 -10.98 -2.00
C HIS A 109 47.48 -10.60 -0.87
N LYS A 110 47.16 -11.44 0.12
CA LYS A 110 47.58 -12.81 0.56
C LYS A 110 46.32 -13.54 1.14
N CYS A 111 46.26 -14.82 1.52
CA CYS A 111 47.25 -15.90 1.71
C CYS A 111 46.66 -17.29 1.39
N LYS A 112 47.54 -18.27 1.16
CA LYS A 112 47.34 -19.72 0.92
C LYS A 112 46.16 -20.44 1.62
N SER A 113 45.27 -21.07 0.84
CA SER A 113 44.76 -22.46 1.04
C SER A 113 43.95 -23.04 -0.16
N ASN A 114 44.24 -22.64 -1.40
CA ASN A 114 43.43 -23.01 -2.59
C ASN A 114 43.55 -24.46 -3.10
N ALA A 115 44.09 -25.40 -2.31
CA ALA A 115 43.92 -26.83 -2.59
C ALA A 115 42.57 -27.33 -2.05
N GLU A 116 42.26 -27.01 -0.78
CA GLU A 116 41.00 -27.40 -0.13
C GLU A 116 39.80 -26.63 -0.69
N ALA A 117 39.99 -25.35 -1.04
CA ALA A 117 38.92 -24.54 -1.64
C ALA A 117 38.45 -25.08 -3.01
N VAL A 118 39.36 -25.64 -3.82
CA VAL A 118 38.99 -26.22 -5.13
C VAL A 118 38.24 -27.54 -4.93
N THR A 119 38.67 -28.41 -4.01
CA THR A 119 37.95 -29.65 -3.70
C THR A 119 36.56 -29.36 -3.11
N ILE A 120 36.43 -28.40 -2.20
CA ILE A 120 35.13 -27.99 -1.63
C ILE A 120 34.23 -27.33 -2.69
N ILE A 121 34.80 -26.59 -3.65
CA ILE A 121 34.02 -26.04 -4.77
C ILE A 121 33.62 -27.15 -5.75
N GLU A 122 34.45 -28.15 -6.03
CA GLU A 122 34.06 -29.30 -6.87
C GLU A 122 33.02 -30.18 -6.19
N GLU A 123 33.12 -30.43 -4.88
CA GLU A 123 32.08 -31.14 -4.11
C GLU A 123 30.76 -30.35 -4.09
N LYS A 124 30.79 -29.06 -3.75
CA LYS A 124 29.57 -28.22 -3.75
C LYS A 124 29.00 -27.96 -5.15
N THR A 125 29.83 -27.92 -6.20
CA THR A 125 29.33 -27.75 -7.57
C THR A 125 28.70 -29.05 -8.07
N ASN A 126 29.21 -30.23 -7.69
CA ASN A 126 28.53 -31.49 -7.94
C ASN A 126 27.22 -31.60 -7.11
N GLU A 127 27.22 -31.18 -5.84
CA GLU A 127 26.01 -31.12 -5.00
C GLU A 127 24.95 -30.16 -5.57
N VAL A 128 25.35 -29.00 -6.12
CA VAL A 128 24.46 -28.06 -6.80
C VAL A 128 24.01 -28.56 -8.17
N LEU A 129 24.85 -29.30 -8.92
CA LEU A 129 24.46 -29.90 -10.20
C LEU A 129 23.52 -31.11 -10.02
N ASP A 130 23.69 -31.90 -8.97
CA ASP A 130 22.74 -32.95 -8.61
C ASP A 130 21.42 -32.37 -8.08
N ASN A 131 21.45 -31.25 -7.35
CA ASN A 131 20.23 -30.50 -6.99
C ASN A 131 19.58 -29.78 -8.18
N ALA A 132 20.35 -29.31 -9.17
CA ALA A 132 19.82 -28.70 -10.39
C ALA A 132 19.19 -29.75 -11.33
N ARG A 133 19.72 -30.97 -11.36
CA ARG A 133 19.07 -32.13 -12.00
C ARG A 133 17.75 -32.52 -11.31
N GLN A 134 17.54 -32.13 -10.05
CA GLN A 134 16.31 -32.41 -9.29
C GLN A 134 15.16 -31.38 -9.48
N LYS A 135 15.33 -30.30 -10.27
CA LYS A 135 14.27 -29.26 -10.43
C LYS A 135 13.70 -29.08 -11.84
N LYS A 136 14.02 -29.94 -12.81
CA LYS A 136 13.25 -30.01 -14.06
C LYS A 136 11.98 -30.85 -13.88
N SER A 137 10.86 -30.15 -13.65
CA SER A 137 9.51 -30.69 -13.48
C SER A 137 9.33 -31.59 -12.25
N ALA A 138 8.54 -31.17 -11.27
CA ALA A 138 8.06 -32.05 -10.19
C ALA A 138 7.33 -33.28 -10.77
N ARG A 139 6.60 -33.08 -11.89
CA ARG A 139 5.96 -34.11 -12.73
C ARG A 139 6.98 -35.10 -13.35
N GLY A 140 8.22 -34.66 -13.59
CA GLY A 140 9.30 -35.47 -14.16
C GLY A 140 10.17 -36.17 -13.10
N MET A 141 10.33 -35.57 -11.91
CA MET A 141 11.14 -36.19 -10.85
C MET A 141 10.39 -37.25 -10.04
N ILE A 142 9.07 -37.12 -9.86
CA ILE A 142 8.23 -38.21 -9.32
C ILE A 142 8.34 -39.46 -10.24
N MET A 143 8.34 -39.25 -11.56
CA MET A 143 8.55 -40.31 -12.57
C MET A 143 9.96 -40.94 -12.56
N LEU A 144 10.97 -40.29 -11.96
CA LEU A 144 12.34 -40.80 -11.91
C LEU A 144 12.70 -41.49 -10.58
N LYS A 145 12.01 -41.19 -9.46
CA LYS A 145 12.24 -41.87 -8.16
C LYS A 145 11.36 -43.10 -7.92
N PHE A 146 10.20 -43.21 -8.57
CA PHE A 146 9.23 -44.27 -8.27
C PHE A 146 8.92 -45.20 -9.47
N ASN A 147 9.97 -45.81 -10.02
CA ASN A 147 9.83 -46.89 -11.01
C ASN A 147 9.39 -48.25 -10.39
N ASP A 148 9.33 -48.35 -9.05
CA ASP A 148 8.91 -49.55 -8.34
C ASP A 148 7.55 -49.37 -7.62
N LYS A 149 6.64 -50.31 -7.89
CA LYS A 149 5.28 -50.38 -7.34
C LYS A 149 5.28 -50.80 -5.87
N ALA A 150 6.30 -51.52 -5.42
CA ALA A 150 6.46 -51.87 -4.01
C ALA A 150 6.64 -50.59 -3.17
N ILE A 151 7.58 -49.74 -3.58
CA ILE A 151 7.90 -48.47 -2.89
C ILE A 151 6.69 -47.53 -2.83
N ALA A 152 5.92 -47.40 -3.92
CA ALA A 152 4.70 -46.59 -3.93
C ALA A 152 3.62 -47.13 -2.97
N ARG A 153 3.44 -48.46 -2.88
CA ARG A 153 2.50 -49.09 -1.92
C ARG A 153 2.96 -48.90 -0.48
N ASP A 154 4.25 -49.06 -0.22
CA ASP A 154 4.86 -48.90 1.10
C ASP A 154 4.73 -47.44 1.58
N LEU A 155 4.96 -46.46 0.71
CA LEU A 155 4.79 -45.03 1.03
C LEU A 155 3.33 -44.68 1.35
N LEU A 156 2.38 -45.14 0.52
CA LEU A 156 0.95 -44.95 0.79
C LEU A 156 0.52 -45.63 2.11
N ARG A 157 1.14 -46.77 2.46
CA ARG A 157 0.92 -47.45 3.75
C ARG A 157 1.47 -46.63 4.92
N VAL A 158 2.71 -46.13 4.84
CA VAL A 158 3.30 -45.26 5.88
C VAL A 158 2.43 -44.03 6.14
N TRP A 159 1.99 -43.31 5.09
CA TRP A 159 1.11 -42.14 5.28
C TRP A 159 -0.24 -42.49 5.90
N ARG A 160 -0.79 -43.67 5.59
CA ARG A 160 -2.05 -44.15 6.18
C ARG A 160 -1.88 -44.57 7.64
N GLU A 161 -0.75 -45.18 8.00
CA GLU A 161 -0.42 -45.59 9.37
C GLU A 161 -0.09 -44.38 10.26
N ASN A 162 0.63 -43.38 9.73
CA ASN A 162 0.95 -42.13 10.41
C ASN A 162 -0.21 -41.10 10.41
N SER A 163 -1.32 -41.37 9.72
CA SER A 163 -2.42 -40.41 9.48
C SER A 163 -1.99 -39.10 8.79
N GLU A 164 -1.01 -39.14 7.90
CA GLU A 164 -0.51 -38.00 7.15
C GLU A 164 -1.42 -37.63 5.96
N ARG A 165 -1.90 -36.39 5.93
CA ARG A 165 -2.79 -35.88 4.86
C ARG A 165 -1.99 -35.34 3.66
N LYS A 166 -1.57 -36.24 2.76
CA LYS A 166 -0.78 -35.97 1.54
C LYS A 166 -1.59 -36.06 0.25
N SER A 167 -2.75 -35.39 0.24
CA SER A 167 -3.82 -35.67 -0.74
C SER A 167 -3.42 -35.41 -2.20
N ARG A 168 -2.59 -34.40 -2.48
CA ARG A 168 -2.13 -34.11 -3.85
C ARG A 168 -1.17 -35.17 -4.37
N GLU A 169 -0.19 -35.54 -3.54
CA GLU A 169 0.80 -36.56 -3.84
C GLU A 169 0.16 -37.96 -3.99
N ILE A 170 -0.86 -38.27 -3.20
CA ILE A 170 -1.65 -39.51 -3.31
C ILE A 170 -2.37 -39.59 -4.66
N VAL A 171 -2.99 -38.50 -5.12
CA VAL A 171 -3.66 -38.43 -6.45
C VAL A 171 -2.63 -38.51 -7.58
N ASP A 172 -1.49 -37.83 -7.47
CA ASP A 172 -0.42 -37.89 -8.48
C ASP A 172 0.18 -39.30 -8.60
N ILE A 173 0.40 -40.02 -7.49
CA ILE A 173 0.82 -41.43 -7.47
C ILE A 173 -0.25 -42.34 -8.11
N TRP A 174 -1.53 -42.08 -7.83
CA TRP A 174 -2.63 -42.84 -8.41
C TRP A 174 -2.67 -42.70 -9.95
N ASP A 175 -2.73 -41.46 -10.45
CA ASP A 175 -2.83 -41.12 -11.87
C ASP A 175 -1.59 -41.57 -12.68
N SER A 176 -0.40 -41.65 -12.06
CA SER A 176 0.85 -41.98 -12.77
C SER A 176 1.27 -43.45 -12.70
N LEU A 177 0.95 -44.17 -11.62
CA LEU A 177 1.51 -45.50 -11.36
C LEU A 177 0.48 -46.61 -11.14
N LEU A 178 -0.70 -46.29 -10.57
CA LEU A 178 -1.61 -47.28 -9.99
C LEU A 178 -2.91 -47.48 -10.78
N SER A 179 -3.45 -46.44 -11.43
CA SER A 179 -4.71 -46.49 -12.20
C SER A 179 -4.82 -47.70 -13.12
N ASP A 180 -3.82 -47.91 -13.96
CA ASP A 180 -3.83 -48.88 -15.06
C ASP A 180 -3.48 -50.31 -14.61
N LYS A 181 -3.15 -50.50 -13.33
CA LYS A 181 -2.54 -51.73 -12.78
C LYS A 181 -3.24 -52.21 -11.52
N MET A 182 -4.47 -51.74 -11.30
CA MET A 182 -5.32 -51.97 -10.14
C MET A 182 -5.46 -53.45 -9.71
N GLU A 183 -5.51 -54.38 -10.66
CA GLU A 183 -5.61 -55.83 -10.38
C GLU A 183 -4.34 -56.40 -9.72
N LYS A 184 -3.18 -55.77 -9.94
CA LYS A 184 -1.88 -56.21 -9.41
C LYS A 184 -1.60 -55.72 -7.98
N LEU A 185 -2.55 -55.01 -7.37
CA LEU A 185 -2.47 -54.53 -5.98
C LEU A 185 -2.84 -55.60 -4.94
N GLY A 186 -3.50 -56.69 -5.35
CA GLY A 186 -3.91 -57.77 -4.45
C GLY A 186 -4.81 -57.26 -3.31
N ASN A 187 -4.61 -57.79 -2.11
CA ASN A 187 -5.48 -57.49 -0.95
C ASN A 187 -5.40 -56.02 -0.47
N GLU A 188 -4.31 -55.29 -0.75
CA GLU A 188 -4.18 -53.86 -0.38
C GLU A 188 -4.98 -52.93 -1.31
N LYS A 189 -5.48 -53.42 -2.46
CA LYS A 189 -6.24 -52.66 -3.46
C LYS A 189 -7.29 -51.74 -2.83
N TYR A 190 -8.10 -52.28 -1.92
CA TYR A 190 -9.23 -51.55 -1.35
C TYR A 190 -8.79 -50.49 -0.31
N LEU A 191 -7.74 -50.73 0.45
CA LEU A 191 -7.17 -49.72 1.37
C LEU A 191 -6.57 -48.52 0.60
N ILE A 192 -5.96 -48.80 -0.55
CA ILE A 192 -5.46 -47.75 -1.46
C ILE A 192 -6.64 -46.97 -2.08
N LEU A 193 -7.71 -47.65 -2.50
CA LEU A 193 -8.93 -46.97 -2.99
C LEU A 193 -9.58 -46.08 -1.94
N GLU A 194 -9.68 -46.51 -0.68
CA GLU A 194 -10.22 -45.68 0.41
C GLU A 194 -9.38 -44.41 0.59
N GLN A 195 -8.04 -44.52 0.59
CA GLN A 195 -7.11 -43.40 0.72
C GLN A 195 -7.17 -42.45 -0.49
N VAL A 196 -7.24 -42.98 -1.72
CA VAL A 196 -7.37 -42.20 -2.95
C VAL A 196 -8.74 -41.52 -3.05
N CYS A 197 -9.81 -42.15 -2.56
CA CYS A 197 -11.14 -41.54 -2.54
C CYS A 197 -11.17 -40.26 -1.69
N VAL A 198 -10.60 -40.30 -0.48
CA VAL A 198 -10.47 -39.11 0.39
C VAL A 198 -9.55 -38.07 -0.24
N ALA A 199 -8.40 -38.49 -0.77
CA ALA A 199 -7.46 -37.59 -1.43
C ALA A 199 -8.05 -36.90 -2.68
N ALA A 200 -8.87 -37.60 -3.45
CA ALA A 200 -9.56 -37.06 -4.61
C ALA A 200 -10.63 -36.03 -4.21
N LEU A 201 -11.36 -36.24 -3.10
CA LEU A 201 -12.29 -35.26 -2.56
C LEU A 201 -11.56 -34.00 -2.08
N ASP A 202 -10.46 -34.16 -1.33
CA ASP A 202 -9.60 -33.06 -0.87
C ASP A 202 -9.03 -32.21 -2.04
N CYS A 203 -8.70 -32.86 -3.16
CA CYS A 203 -8.19 -32.20 -4.37
C CYS A 203 -9.27 -31.83 -5.39
N HIS A 204 -10.56 -31.88 -5.03
CA HIS A 204 -11.71 -31.56 -5.89
C HIS A 204 -11.73 -32.36 -7.23
N ARG A 205 -11.17 -33.57 -7.24
CA ARG A 205 -11.17 -34.51 -8.38
C ARG A 205 -12.42 -35.40 -8.33
N LEU A 206 -13.60 -34.78 -8.39
CA LEU A 206 -14.89 -35.46 -8.19
C LEU A 206 -15.08 -36.75 -9.02
N PRO A 207 -14.73 -36.82 -10.32
CA PRO A 207 -14.86 -38.07 -11.10
C PRO A 207 -14.00 -39.23 -10.58
N LEU A 208 -12.85 -38.93 -9.97
CA LEU A 208 -11.98 -39.95 -9.35
C LEU A 208 -12.54 -40.41 -8.00
N ALA A 209 -13.10 -39.48 -7.21
CA ALA A 209 -13.83 -39.81 -5.99
C ALA A 209 -15.05 -40.70 -6.29
N GLU A 210 -15.83 -40.36 -7.32
CA GLU A 210 -16.97 -41.15 -7.78
C GLU A 210 -16.54 -42.57 -8.22
N TYR A 211 -15.50 -42.67 -9.06
CA TYR A 211 -14.96 -43.94 -9.56
C TYR A 211 -14.52 -44.86 -8.42
N THR A 212 -13.71 -44.33 -7.49
CA THR A 212 -13.20 -45.11 -6.35
C THR A 212 -14.31 -45.50 -5.38
N SER A 213 -15.25 -44.59 -5.09
CA SER A 213 -16.41 -44.82 -4.22
C SER A 213 -17.34 -45.91 -4.79
N LYS A 214 -17.67 -45.86 -6.09
CA LYS A 214 -18.50 -46.88 -6.78
C LYS A 214 -17.89 -48.29 -6.68
N ILE A 215 -16.57 -48.42 -6.82
CA ILE A 215 -15.89 -49.72 -6.70
C ILE A 215 -15.93 -50.23 -5.26
N LEU A 216 -15.70 -49.35 -4.27
CA LEU A 216 -15.78 -49.71 -2.85
C LEU A 216 -17.20 -50.11 -2.44
N MET A 217 -18.23 -49.40 -2.92
CA MET A 217 -19.65 -49.75 -2.66
C MET A 217 -20.05 -51.08 -3.27
N LYS A 218 -19.55 -51.41 -4.47
CA LYS A 218 -19.83 -52.69 -5.13
C LYS A 218 -19.23 -53.88 -4.37
N GLU A 219 -18.02 -53.74 -3.84
CA GLU A 219 -17.33 -54.82 -3.10
C GLU A 219 -17.86 -54.95 -1.67
N PHE A 220 -18.08 -53.83 -0.98
CA PHE A 220 -18.46 -53.79 0.44
C PHE A 220 -19.79 -53.06 0.70
N PRO A 221 -20.91 -53.51 0.10
CA PRO A 221 -22.21 -52.85 0.21
C PRO A 221 -22.81 -52.84 1.63
N GLY A 222 -22.19 -53.54 2.59
CA GLY A 222 -22.56 -53.49 4.01
C GLY A 222 -21.69 -52.56 4.87
N SER A 223 -20.54 -52.08 4.36
CA SER A 223 -19.49 -51.42 5.16
C SER A 223 -19.82 -49.98 5.50
N LEU A 224 -19.97 -49.67 6.79
CA LEU A 224 -20.23 -48.30 7.27
C LEU A 224 -19.14 -47.29 6.85
N ARG A 225 -17.87 -47.73 6.78
CA ARG A 225 -16.75 -46.90 6.31
C ARG A 225 -16.94 -46.46 4.85
N VAL A 226 -17.44 -47.36 4.01
CA VAL A 226 -17.69 -47.08 2.58
C VAL A 226 -18.90 -46.17 2.38
N HIS A 227 -19.98 -46.37 3.15
CA HIS A 227 -21.13 -45.45 3.13
C HIS A 227 -20.72 -44.02 3.54
N LYS A 228 -19.76 -43.87 4.46
CA LYS A 228 -19.21 -42.55 4.82
C LYS A 228 -18.52 -41.87 3.63
N TYR A 229 -17.72 -42.59 2.84
CA TYR A 229 -17.10 -42.01 1.63
C TYR A 229 -18.14 -41.66 0.56
N HIS A 230 -19.22 -42.44 0.45
CA HIS A 230 -20.36 -42.10 -0.40
C HIS A 230 -21.06 -40.81 0.06
N ALA A 231 -21.33 -40.65 1.36
CA ALA A 231 -21.89 -39.41 1.91
C ALA A 231 -20.97 -38.19 1.69
N MET A 232 -19.66 -38.34 1.89
CA MET A 232 -18.67 -37.27 1.61
C MET A 232 -18.62 -36.90 0.12
N HIS A 233 -18.90 -37.84 -0.79
CA HIS A 233 -19.00 -37.58 -2.22
C HIS A 233 -20.31 -36.86 -2.58
N LEU A 234 -21.45 -37.25 -2.00
CA LEU A 234 -22.73 -36.55 -2.17
C LEU A 234 -22.64 -35.10 -1.66
N GLU A 235 -22.01 -34.89 -0.51
CA GLU A 235 -21.71 -33.57 0.04
C GLU A 235 -20.82 -32.72 -0.90
N ALA A 236 -19.80 -33.32 -1.52
CA ALA A 236 -18.95 -32.65 -2.51
C ALA A 236 -19.66 -32.38 -3.86
N LEU A 237 -20.84 -32.95 -4.07
CA LEU A 237 -21.78 -32.64 -5.15
C LEU A 237 -22.92 -31.70 -4.70
N GLU A 238 -22.83 -31.15 -3.48
CA GLU A 238 -23.85 -30.30 -2.85
C GLU A 238 -25.22 -30.98 -2.60
N LEU A 239 -25.29 -32.32 -2.73
CA LEU A 239 -26.46 -33.16 -2.44
C LEU A 239 -26.56 -33.42 -0.93
N TYR A 240 -26.65 -32.35 -0.15
CA TYR A 240 -26.54 -32.39 1.31
C TYR A 240 -27.62 -33.22 2.00
N ASP A 241 -28.85 -33.20 1.50
CA ASP A 241 -29.96 -33.91 2.15
C ASP A 241 -29.83 -35.44 1.96
N GLU A 242 -29.42 -35.90 0.77
CA GLU A 242 -29.04 -37.30 0.52
C GLU A 242 -27.82 -37.73 1.34
N ALA A 243 -26.80 -36.86 1.46
CA ALA A 243 -25.63 -37.11 2.30
C ALA A 243 -26.02 -37.27 3.79
N LEU A 244 -26.97 -36.46 4.28
CA LEU A 244 -27.48 -36.54 5.65
C LEU A 244 -28.25 -37.85 5.88
N GLU A 245 -29.13 -38.29 4.96
CA GLU A 245 -29.82 -39.59 5.07
C GLU A 245 -28.84 -40.76 5.18
N VAL A 246 -27.77 -40.75 4.36
CA VAL A 246 -26.72 -41.78 4.42
C VAL A 246 -26.00 -41.74 5.77
N LEU A 247 -25.63 -40.56 6.27
CA LEU A 247 -24.97 -40.41 7.58
C LEU A 247 -25.87 -40.86 8.74
N GLU A 248 -27.16 -40.53 8.73
CA GLU A 248 -28.12 -40.99 9.74
C GLU A 248 -28.32 -42.50 9.71
N SER A 249 -28.32 -43.12 8.52
CA SER A 249 -28.36 -44.58 8.37
C SER A 249 -27.13 -45.26 9.00
N ILE A 250 -25.95 -44.62 8.96
CA ILE A 250 -24.74 -45.11 9.61
C ILE A 250 -24.88 -44.96 11.13
N ILE A 251 -25.27 -43.77 11.61
CA ILE A 251 -25.42 -43.47 13.06
C ILE A 251 -26.43 -44.42 13.72
N LYS A 252 -27.55 -44.72 13.05
CA LYS A 252 -28.56 -45.65 13.55
C LYS A 252 -28.09 -47.11 13.59
N ARG A 253 -27.08 -47.48 12.78
CA ARG A 253 -26.49 -48.83 12.76
C ARG A 253 -25.33 -48.98 13.74
N ASP A 254 -24.65 -47.89 14.07
CA ASP A 254 -23.55 -47.82 15.04
C ASP A 254 -23.54 -46.44 15.71
N GLU A 255 -24.23 -46.34 16.85
CA GLU A 255 -24.33 -45.09 17.60
C GLU A 255 -22.99 -44.64 18.18
N THR A 256 -22.03 -45.57 18.33
CA THR A 256 -20.67 -45.32 18.85
C THR A 256 -19.70 -44.82 17.78
N ASN A 257 -20.17 -44.66 16.52
CA ASN A 257 -19.35 -44.13 15.45
C ASN A 257 -19.24 -42.60 15.50
N ALA A 258 -18.08 -42.08 15.90
CA ALA A 258 -17.86 -40.65 15.98
C ALA A 258 -17.81 -39.94 14.61
N ALA A 259 -17.21 -40.58 13.60
CA ALA A 259 -16.93 -39.98 12.30
C ALA A 259 -18.18 -39.47 11.53
N PRO A 260 -19.29 -40.22 11.39
CA PRO A 260 -20.47 -39.73 10.69
C PRO A 260 -21.18 -38.61 11.45
N ARG A 261 -21.16 -38.63 12.79
CA ARG A 261 -21.73 -37.55 13.62
C ARG A 261 -20.97 -36.24 13.43
N LYS A 262 -19.63 -36.26 13.48
CA LYS A 262 -18.79 -35.09 13.16
C LYS A 262 -19.03 -34.57 11.74
N ARG A 263 -19.22 -35.47 10.76
CA ARG A 263 -19.52 -35.05 9.38
C ARG A 263 -20.90 -34.43 9.22
N LYS A 264 -21.91 -34.94 9.94
CA LYS A 264 -23.27 -34.35 10.01
C LYS A 264 -23.21 -32.91 10.55
N VAL A 265 -22.43 -32.65 11.60
CA VAL A 265 -22.19 -31.30 12.14
C VAL A 265 -21.51 -30.40 11.09
N ALA A 266 -20.47 -30.89 10.42
CA ALA A 266 -19.77 -30.13 9.37
C ALA A 266 -20.70 -29.71 8.21
N ILE A 267 -21.60 -30.59 7.77
CA ILE A 267 -22.61 -30.27 6.73
C ILE A 267 -23.56 -29.16 7.20
N PHE A 268 -24.02 -29.18 8.46
CA PHE A 268 -24.86 -28.09 8.97
C PHE A 268 -24.10 -26.77 9.09
N ASN A 269 -22.86 -26.78 9.56
CA ASN A 269 -22.04 -25.57 9.64
C ASN A 269 -21.78 -24.97 8.24
N ALA A 270 -21.44 -25.81 7.25
CA ALA A 270 -21.25 -25.42 5.85
C ALA A 270 -22.51 -24.82 5.20
N ARG A 271 -23.72 -25.31 5.57
CA ARG A 271 -25.01 -24.74 5.13
C ARG A 271 -25.45 -23.49 5.91
N GLY A 272 -24.62 -22.98 6.83
CA GLY A 272 -24.97 -21.85 7.70
C GLY A 272 -26.03 -22.19 8.77
N LYS A 273 -26.38 -23.47 8.95
CA LYS A 273 -27.38 -23.97 9.90
C LYS A 273 -26.77 -24.14 11.29
N THR A 274 -26.34 -23.02 11.88
CA THR A 274 -25.59 -23.01 13.16
C THR A 274 -26.39 -23.62 14.31
N ALA A 275 -27.71 -23.38 14.39
CA ALA A 275 -28.56 -23.93 15.46
C ALA A 275 -28.65 -25.47 15.41
N GLU A 276 -28.83 -26.05 14.22
CA GLU A 276 -28.80 -27.50 14.03
C GLU A 276 -27.42 -28.10 14.28
N ALA A 277 -26.34 -27.41 13.88
CA ALA A 277 -24.96 -27.82 14.19
C ALA A 277 -24.71 -27.88 15.70
N ILE A 278 -25.10 -26.83 16.46
CA ILE A 278 -25.00 -26.77 17.93
C ILE A 278 -25.78 -27.93 18.56
N LYS A 279 -27.01 -28.20 18.09
CA LYS A 279 -27.85 -29.28 18.61
C LYS A 279 -27.18 -30.65 18.43
N GLU A 280 -26.77 -30.97 17.20
CA GLU A 280 -26.14 -32.26 16.89
C GLU A 280 -24.78 -32.44 17.61
N LEU A 281 -24.00 -31.37 17.75
CA LEU A 281 -22.73 -31.38 18.46
C LEU A 281 -22.90 -31.50 19.99
N THR A 282 -23.98 -30.94 20.53
CA THR A 282 -24.35 -31.13 21.95
C THR A 282 -24.79 -32.57 22.21
N GLU A 283 -25.60 -33.18 21.35
CA GLU A 283 -25.93 -34.61 21.46
C GLU A 283 -24.71 -35.52 21.25
N TYR A 284 -23.77 -35.13 20.38
CA TYR A 284 -22.49 -35.82 20.20
C TYR A 284 -21.65 -35.83 21.48
N LEU A 285 -21.47 -34.68 22.13
CA LEU A 285 -20.64 -34.55 23.33
C LEU A 285 -21.20 -35.29 24.56
N LYS A 286 -22.51 -35.58 24.61
CA LYS A 286 -23.08 -36.49 25.63
C LYS A 286 -22.54 -37.93 25.53
N VAL A 287 -22.09 -38.35 24.34
CA VAL A 287 -21.56 -39.69 24.08
C VAL A 287 -20.02 -39.68 24.02
N PHE A 288 -19.43 -38.63 23.45
CA PHE A 288 -17.99 -38.50 23.23
C PHE A 288 -17.40 -37.34 24.06
N MET A 289 -17.70 -37.32 25.35
CA MET A 289 -17.40 -36.18 26.23
C MET A 289 -15.90 -35.82 26.34
N SER A 290 -15.00 -36.76 26.03
CA SER A 290 -13.54 -36.55 26.02
C SER A 290 -12.98 -35.97 24.71
N ASP A 291 -13.83 -35.67 23.72
CA ASP A 291 -13.40 -35.19 22.41
C ASP A 291 -13.17 -33.66 22.43
N GLN A 292 -11.91 -33.26 22.66
CA GLN A 292 -11.52 -31.86 22.80
C GLN A 292 -11.83 -31.03 21.54
N GLU A 293 -11.64 -31.58 20.34
CA GLU A 293 -11.94 -30.89 19.07
C GLU A 293 -13.44 -30.54 18.96
N ALA A 294 -14.31 -31.44 19.41
CA ALA A 294 -15.76 -31.18 19.44
C ALA A 294 -16.15 -30.10 20.47
N TRP A 295 -15.43 -29.99 21.59
CA TRP A 295 -15.62 -28.88 22.54
C TRP A 295 -15.15 -27.53 21.99
N TYR A 296 -14.04 -27.50 21.24
CA TYR A 296 -13.58 -26.29 20.55
C TYR A 296 -14.60 -25.82 19.50
N GLU A 297 -15.04 -26.71 18.61
CA GLU A 297 -16.06 -26.40 17.59
C GLU A 297 -17.37 -25.91 18.25
N LEU A 298 -17.82 -26.54 19.35
CA LEU A 298 -19.04 -26.10 20.05
C LEU A 298 -18.86 -24.72 20.69
N CYS A 299 -17.67 -24.41 21.22
CA CYS A 299 -17.35 -23.07 21.71
C CYS A 299 -17.47 -22.03 20.60
N ASP A 300 -16.85 -22.27 19.44
CA ASP A 300 -16.83 -21.29 18.34
C ASP A 300 -18.22 -21.12 17.70
N LEU A 301 -19.04 -22.19 17.63
CA LEU A 301 -20.45 -22.08 17.24
C LEU A 301 -21.27 -21.24 18.25
N TYR A 302 -21.06 -21.39 19.56
CA TYR A 302 -21.71 -20.53 20.55
C TYR A 302 -21.22 -19.07 20.47
N LEU A 303 -19.95 -18.82 20.16
CA LEU A 303 -19.45 -17.45 19.97
C LEU A 303 -20.06 -16.77 18.75
N LYS A 304 -20.30 -17.53 17.66
CA LYS A 304 -20.99 -17.04 16.46
C LYS A 304 -22.43 -16.59 16.76
N GLU A 305 -23.13 -17.30 17.64
CA GLU A 305 -24.47 -16.94 18.14
C GLU A 305 -24.45 -15.97 19.35
N GLN A 306 -23.29 -15.44 19.73
CA GLN A 306 -23.09 -14.53 20.89
C GLN A 306 -23.50 -15.13 22.25
N GLU A 307 -23.56 -16.46 22.34
CA GLU A 307 -23.93 -17.25 23.53
C GLU A 307 -22.73 -17.46 24.45
N TYR A 308 -22.08 -16.35 24.85
CA TYR A 308 -20.80 -16.33 25.56
C TYR A 308 -20.78 -17.18 26.85
N ALA A 309 -21.91 -17.33 27.54
CA ALA A 309 -21.98 -18.16 28.75
C ALA A 309 -21.82 -19.66 28.44
N LYS A 310 -22.38 -20.13 27.32
CA LYS A 310 -22.26 -21.52 26.86
C LYS A 310 -20.88 -21.76 26.25
N ALA A 311 -20.34 -20.79 25.52
CA ALA A 311 -18.95 -20.82 25.05
C ALA A 311 -17.94 -20.90 26.21
N ALA A 312 -18.15 -20.14 27.29
CA ALA A 312 -17.31 -20.20 28.48
C ALA A 312 -17.35 -21.59 29.14
N PHE A 313 -18.52 -22.24 29.21
CA PHE A 313 -18.65 -23.60 29.73
C PHE A 313 -17.88 -24.63 28.90
N CYS A 314 -17.93 -24.55 27.56
CA CYS A 314 -17.11 -25.42 26.69
C CYS A 314 -15.60 -25.29 26.99
N MET A 315 -15.14 -24.07 27.32
CA MET A 315 -13.75 -23.82 27.70
C MET A 315 -13.42 -24.28 29.13
N GLU A 316 -14.39 -24.34 30.05
CA GLU A 316 -14.22 -24.93 31.38
C GLU A 316 -13.95 -26.45 31.27
N GLU A 317 -14.74 -27.16 30.46
CA GLU A 317 -14.52 -28.59 30.18
C GLU A 317 -13.16 -28.84 29.50
N LEU A 318 -12.75 -27.98 28.57
CA LEU A 318 -11.41 -28.03 27.95
C LEU A 318 -10.26 -27.82 28.95
N ILE A 319 -10.44 -26.95 29.96
CA ILE A 319 -9.45 -26.76 31.05
C ILE A 319 -9.34 -28.02 31.91
N LEU A 320 -10.45 -28.73 32.17
CA LEU A 320 -10.43 -30.02 32.89
C LEU A 320 -9.65 -31.08 32.11
N HIS A 321 -9.77 -31.11 30.79
CA HIS A 321 -9.04 -32.05 29.94
C HIS A 321 -7.55 -31.73 29.78
N ASN A 322 -7.17 -30.44 29.72
CA ASN A 322 -5.78 -30.03 29.50
C ASN A 322 -5.38 -28.81 30.35
N PRO A 323 -5.21 -28.99 31.67
CA PRO A 323 -4.99 -27.90 32.63
C PRO A 323 -3.62 -27.20 32.51
N HIS A 324 -2.74 -27.67 31.63
CA HIS A 324 -1.42 -27.07 31.37
C HIS A 324 -1.38 -26.25 30.08
N ASN A 325 -2.40 -26.29 29.23
CA ASN A 325 -2.42 -25.56 27.96
C ASN A 325 -2.86 -24.10 28.16
N HIS A 326 -1.89 -23.18 28.10
CA HIS A 326 -2.12 -21.74 28.28
C HIS A 326 -3.11 -21.11 27.29
N LEU A 327 -3.31 -21.70 26.10
CA LEU A 327 -4.22 -21.17 25.08
C LEU A 327 -5.69 -21.30 25.51
N ILE A 328 -6.03 -22.33 26.29
CA ILE A 328 -7.40 -22.56 26.78
C ILE A 328 -7.76 -21.52 27.85
N TYR A 329 -6.85 -21.27 28.80
CA TYR A 329 -7.01 -20.23 29.81
C TYR A 329 -7.10 -18.83 29.18
N GLN A 330 -6.32 -18.56 28.13
CA GLN A 330 -6.41 -17.32 27.36
C GLN A 330 -7.77 -17.19 26.67
N ARG A 331 -8.22 -18.21 25.93
CA ARG A 331 -9.52 -18.20 25.21
C ARG A 331 -10.70 -18.05 26.18
N TYR A 332 -10.67 -18.73 27.32
CA TYR A 332 -11.66 -18.54 28.40
C TYR A 332 -11.65 -17.10 28.93
N ALA A 333 -10.47 -16.54 29.20
CA ALA A 333 -10.34 -15.17 29.69
C ALA A 333 -10.82 -14.13 28.67
N GLU A 334 -10.56 -14.33 27.36
CA GLU A 334 -11.13 -13.52 26.27
C GLU A 334 -12.66 -13.54 26.32
N ILE A 335 -13.28 -14.73 26.44
CA ILE A 335 -14.74 -14.86 26.51
C ILE A 335 -15.30 -14.15 27.75
N LYS A 336 -14.69 -14.33 28.93
CA LYS A 336 -15.10 -13.63 30.16
C LYS A 336 -14.92 -12.11 30.05
N TYR A 337 -13.89 -11.63 29.36
CA TYR A 337 -13.71 -10.20 29.10
C TYR A 337 -14.83 -9.66 28.19
N SER A 338 -15.15 -10.38 27.10
CA SER A 338 -16.24 -10.05 26.17
C SER A 338 -17.64 -10.09 26.80
N GLN A 339 -17.88 -10.94 27.80
CA GLN A 339 -19.13 -10.92 28.57
C GLN A 339 -19.36 -9.59 29.32
N GLY A 340 -18.29 -8.85 29.60
CA GLY A 340 -18.35 -7.57 30.29
C GLY A 340 -18.86 -7.65 31.73
N GLY A 341 -18.93 -6.49 32.39
CA GLY A 341 -19.27 -6.40 33.80
C GLY A 341 -18.10 -6.76 34.72
N PHE A 342 -18.16 -6.24 35.95
CA PHE A 342 -17.00 -6.22 36.86
C PHE A 342 -16.52 -7.64 37.25
N GLU A 343 -17.45 -8.55 37.54
CA GLU A 343 -17.14 -9.92 38.00
C GLU A 343 -16.51 -10.78 36.89
N ASN A 344 -17.01 -10.66 35.65
CA ASN A 344 -16.44 -11.38 34.51
C ASN A 344 -15.07 -10.82 34.12
N ILE A 345 -14.85 -9.50 34.20
CA ILE A 345 -13.55 -8.89 33.92
C ILE A 345 -12.53 -9.17 35.04
N GLU A 346 -12.96 -9.29 36.31
CA GLU A 346 -12.12 -9.84 37.38
C GLU A 346 -11.75 -11.30 37.12
N THR A 347 -12.70 -12.11 36.66
CA THR A 347 -12.44 -13.51 36.25
C THR A 347 -11.46 -13.57 35.07
N ALA A 348 -11.64 -12.75 34.04
CA ALA A 348 -10.73 -12.63 32.91
C ALA A 348 -9.30 -12.29 33.36
N LYS A 349 -9.12 -11.30 34.25
CA LYS A 349 -7.82 -10.96 34.85
C LYS A 349 -7.13 -12.19 35.48
N VAL A 350 -7.87 -13.00 36.23
CA VAL A 350 -7.34 -14.21 36.90
C VAL A 350 -6.89 -15.25 35.87
N TYR A 351 -7.71 -15.54 34.86
CA TYR A 351 -7.39 -16.57 33.86
C TYR A 351 -6.32 -16.11 32.86
N PHE A 352 -6.26 -14.81 32.52
CA PHE A 352 -5.10 -14.22 31.82
C PHE A 352 -3.81 -14.32 32.65
N SER A 353 -3.87 -14.06 33.96
CA SER A 353 -2.70 -14.26 34.85
C SER A 353 -2.24 -15.72 34.88
N GLN A 354 -3.18 -16.67 34.91
CA GLN A 354 -2.87 -18.10 34.89
C GLN A 354 -2.31 -18.56 33.54
N ALA A 355 -2.84 -18.05 32.42
CA ALA A 355 -2.28 -18.28 31.08
C ALA A 355 -0.84 -17.76 30.96
N ALA A 356 -0.58 -16.53 31.44
CA ALA A 356 0.76 -15.95 31.48
C ALA A 356 1.71 -16.67 32.46
N LYS A 357 1.18 -17.30 33.52
CA LYS A 357 1.97 -18.13 34.44
C LYS A 357 2.33 -19.50 33.85
N LEU A 358 1.44 -20.09 33.05
CA LEU A 358 1.69 -21.35 32.33
C LEU A 358 2.65 -21.16 31.15
N ASN A 359 2.59 -20.01 30.48
CA ASN A 359 3.57 -19.59 29.48
C ASN A 359 3.81 -18.08 29.57
N SER A 360 4.99 -17.69 30.06
CA SER A 360 5.42 -16.29 30.18
C SER A 360 5.43 -15.54 28.85
N ASN A 361 5.53 -16.27 27.75
CA ASN A 361 5.62 -15.73 26.40
C ASN A 361 4.23 -15.68 25.73
N ASN A 362 3.13 -15.96 26.46
CA ASN A 362 1.78 -15.71 25.98
C ASN A 362 1.44 -14.22 26.05
N MET A 363 1.90 -13.48 25.05
CA MET A 363 1.76 -12.01 24.96
C MET A 363 0.29 -11.57 24.91
N ARG A 364 -0.59 -12.38 24.31
CA ARG A 364 -2.03 -12.11 24.26
C ARG A 364 -2.69 -12.23 25.64
N ALA A 365 -2.20 -13.14 26.49
CA ALA A 365 -2.60 -13.19 27.89
C ALA A 365 -2.03 -12.02 28.72
N LEU A 366 -0.78 -11.60 28.49
CA LEU A 366 -0.20 -10.41 29.15
C LEU A 366 -0.96 -9.11 28.79
N TYR A 367 -1.38 -8.96 27.54
CA TYR A 367 -2.19 -7.82 27.11
C TYR A 367 -3.62 -7.88 27.65
N GLY A 368 -4.27 -9.05 27.62
CA GLY A 368 -5.56 -9.26 28.27
C GLY A 368 -5.53 -8.97 29.77
N LEU A 369 -4.43 -9.29 30.45
CA LEU A 369 -4.17 -8.93 31.84
C LEU A 369 -4.07 -7.41 32.03
N LEU A 370 -3.35 -6.70 31.16
CA LEU A 370 -3.24 -5.23 31.19
C LEU A 370 -4.60 -4.55 30.96
N LEU A 371 -5.37 -4.97 29.95
CA LEU A 371 -6.71 -4.44 29.67
C LEU A 371 -7.66 -4.67 30.86
N SER A 372 -7.69 -5.89 31.39
CA SER A 372 -8.52 -6.24 32.55
C SER A 372 -8.12 -5.42 33.79
N ALA A 373 -6.82 -5.23 34.04
CA ALA A 373 -6.32 -4.39 35.12
C ALA A 373 -6.68 -2.92 34.93
N ASN A 374 -6.62 -2.39 33.70
CA ASN A 374 -6.99 -1.00 33.41
C ASN A 374 -8.49 -0.75 33.65
N TYR A 375 -9.36 -1.64 33.15
CA TYR A 375 -10.80 -1.57 33.41
C TYR A 375 -11.13 -1.63 34.91
N ILE A 376 -10.47 -2.51 35.67
CA ILE A 376 -10.65 -2.63 37.12
C ILE A 376 -10.12 -1.38 37.87
N ALA A 377 -9.09 -0.71 37.36
CA ALA A 377 -8.56 0.52 37.93
C ALA A 377 -9.49 1.73 37.68
N THR A 378 -10.12 1.83 36.51
CA THR A 378 -11.03 2.93 36.16
C THR A 378 -12.45 2.73 36.69
N SER A 379 -12.92 1.47 36.84
CA SER A 379 -14.28 1.17 37.29
C SER A 379 -14.65 1.79 38.64
N SER A 380 -15.83 2.42 38.69
CA SER A 380 -16.45 2.97 39.90
C SER A 380 -17.00 1.91 40.85
N LYS A 381 -17.14 0.65 40.38
CA LYS A 381 -17.64 -0.49 41.18
C LYS A 381 -16.52 -1.27 41.90
N CYS A 382 -15.27 -0.82 41.80
CA CYS A 382 -14.09 -1.53 42.30
C CYS A 382 -13.75 -1.20 43.78
N PRO A 383 -13.54 -2.21 44.66
CA PRO A 383 -13.06 -1.98 46.03
C PRO A 383 -11.68 -1.32 46.08
N LEU A 384 -11.48 -0.38 47.03
CA LEU A 384 -10.26 0.44 47.15
C LEU A 384 -8.94 -0.35 47.26
N SER A 385 -8.96 -1.56 47.85
CA SER A 385 -7.80 -2.45 47.93
C SER A 385 -7.42 -3.01 46.54
N LYS A 386 -8.38 -3.62 45.84
CA LYS A 386 -8.22 -4.16 44.49
C LYS A 386 -7.86 -3.06 43.48
N LYS A 387 -8.39 -1.85 43.66
CA LYS A 387 -8.05 -0.68 42.83
C LYS A 387 -6.57 -0.27 42.98
N LYS A 388 -6.01 -0.27 44.20
CA LYS A 388 -4.57 -0.01 44.42
C LYS A 388 -3.68 -1.10 43.81
N GLU A 389 -4.09 -2.36 43.90
CA GLU A 389 -3.36 -3.49 43.32
C GLU A 389 -3.38 -3.46 41.77
N ALA A 390 -4.53 -3.17 41.16
CA ALA A 390 -4.65 -2.98 39.72
C ALA A 390 -3.85 -1.77 39.21
N ILE A 391 -3.84 -0.66 39.95
CA ILE A 391 -3.00 0.52 39.66
C ILE A 391 -1.51 0.16 39.76
N LYS A 392 -1.11 -0.67 40.72
CA LYS A 392 0.28 -1.13 40.85
C LYS A 392 0.69 -2.00 39.64
N LEU A 393 -0.10 -3.01 39.30
CA LEU A 393 0.16 -3.89 38.16
C LEU A 393 0.20 -3.13 36.82
N ARG A 394 -0.70 -2.17 36.63
CA ARG A 394 -0.71 -1.23 35.49
C ARG A 394 0.59 -0.44 35.37
N ASN A 395 1.15 -0.01 36.51
CA ASN A 395 2.39 0.78 36.53
C ASN A 395 3.65 -0.08 36.32
N GLU A 396 3.59 -1.39 36.57
CA GLU A 396 4.73 -2.33 36.43
C GLU A 396 4.90 -2.90 34.99
N LEU A 397 3.88 -2.79 34.14
CA LEU A 397 3.87 -3.23 32.73
C LEU A 397 3.76 -2.05 31.74
N ASN A 398 4.34 -0.90 32.09
CA ASN A 398 4.12 0.37 31.38
C ASN A 398 5.17 0.66 30.27
N GLU A 399 4.92 1.70 29.47
CA GLU A 399 5.85 2.40 28.57
C GLU A 399 7.27 2.56 29.17
N THR A 400 7.37 2.81 30.47
CA THR A 400 8.63 2.89 31.23
C THR A 400 9.47 1.61 31.15
N THR A 401 8.85 0.43 31.07
CA THR A 401 9.54 -0.86 30.93
C THR A 401 10.13 -1.02 29.53
N VAL A 402 9.37 -0.67 28.48
CA VAL A 402 9.86 -0.64 27.08
C VAL A 402 11.01 0.37 26.94
N PHE A 403 10.85 1.57 27.52
CA PHE A 403 11.89 2.59 27.59
C PHE A 403 13.15 2.08 28.29
N ASN A 404 13.01 1.46 29.47
CA ASN A 404 14.15 0.95 30.25
C ASN A 404 14.89 -0.17 29.51
N GLU A 405 14.19 -1.10 28.86
CA GLU A 405 14.81 -2.18 28.10
C GLU A 405 15.56 -1.66 26.86
N ILE A 406 15.01 -0.68 26.14
CA ILE A 406 15.71 -0.04 25.02
C ILE A 406 16.91 0.77 25.53
N ILE A 407 16.79 1.53 26.62
CA ILE A 407 17.92 2.25 27.25
C ILE A 407 19.00 1.28 27.78
N ASN A 408 18.61 0.09 28.23
CA ASN A 408 19.53 -0.98 28.64
C ASN A 408 20.29 -1.56 27.44
N TRP A 409 19.57 -1.96 26.38
CA TRP A 409 20.14 -2.48 25.13
C TRP A 409 21.07 -1.46 24.45
N THR A 410 20.69 -0.18 24.39
CA THR A 410 21.52 0.87 23.77
C THR A 410 22.84 1.14 24.50
N LYS A 411 22.88 0.93 25.82
CA LYS A 411 24.10 1.01 26.65
C LYS A 411 24.96 -0.25 26.59
N ASN A 412 24.32 -1.43 26.67
CA ASN A 412 25.01 -2.71 26.89
C ASN A 412 25.15 -3.58 25.62
N GLY A 413 24.61 -3.15 24.48
CA GLY A 413 24.69 -3.82 23.19
C GLY A 413 23.99 -5.19 23.10
N THR A 414 23.29 -5.61 24.16
CA THR A 414 22.72 -6.94 24.31
C THR A 414 21.22 -6.86 24.58
N GLN A 415 20.45 -7.69 23.89
CA GLN A 415 19.00 -7.77 24.11
C GLN A 415 18.72 -8.71 25.28
N THR A 416 17.99 -8.24 26.30
CA THR A 416 17.50 -9.11 27.38
C THR A 416 16.45 -10.09 26.84
N PRO A 417 16.09 -11.16 27.59
CA PRO A 417 14.92 -11.98 27.24
C PRO A 417 13.64 -11.13 27.13
N LEU A 418 13.39 -10.28 28.13
CA LEU A 418 12.23 -9.38 28.16
C LEU A 418 12.19 -8.43 26.95
N PHE A 419 13.33 -7.87 26.55
CA PHE A 419 13.39 -7.01 25.37
C PHE A 419 13.08 -7.78 24.08
N ARG A 420 13.56 -9.02 23.94
CA ARG A 420 13.22 -9.88 22.79
C ARG A 420 11.72 -10.23 22.76
N ASP A 421 11.13 -10.52 23.91
CA ASP A 421 9.69 -10.80 23.99
C ASP A 421 8.86 -9.55 23.66
N ILE A 422 9.29 -8.35 24.09
CA ILE A 422 8.69 -7.06 23.70
C ILE A 422 8.82 -6.81 22.18
N ILE A 423 10.00 -7.03 21.61
CA ILE A 423 10.22 -6.87 20.16
C ILE A 423 9.33 -7.84 19.37
N ASN A 424 9.28 -9.11 19.74
CA ASN A 424 8.42 -10.11 19.10
C ASN A 424 6.92 -9.80 19.25
N TYR A 425 6.52 -9.05 20.27
CA TYR A 425 5.13 -8.59 20.45
C TYR A 425 4.78 -7.41 19.56
N LEU A 426 5.67 -6.41 19.52
CA LEU A 426 5.44 -5.14 18.83
C LEU A 426 5.84 -5.18 17.35
N ALA A 427 6.47 -6.26 16.90
CA ALA A 427 6.82 -6.46 15.50
C ALA A 427 5.56 -6.51 14.62
N THR A 428 5.47 -5.59 13.65
CA THR A 428 4.33 -5.54 12.73
C THR A 428 4.31 -6.78 11.84
N PRO A 429 3.16 -7.47 11.67
CA PRO A 429 3.03 -8.56 10.70
C PRO A 429 3.51 -8.16 9.30
N PHE A 430 4.08 -9.10 8.56
CA PHE A 430 4.65 -8.81 7.24
C PHE A 430 3.62 -8.19 6.28
N GLU A 431 2.39 -8.70 6.35
CA GLU A 431 1.23 -8.30 5.56
C GLU A 431 0.78 -6.87 5.86
N THR A 432 1.10 -6.36 7.06
CA THR A 432 0.69 -5.01 7.52
C THR A 432 1.70 -3.90 7.22
N ARG A 433 2.89 -4.23 6.70
CA ARG A 433 3.92 -3.22 6.36
C ARG A 433 3.49 -2.24 5.27
N GLN A 434 2.49 -2.61 4.47
CA GLN A 434 1.96 -1.82 3.36
C GLN A 434 0.71 -1.00 3.75
N LEU A 435 0.23 -1.12 5.00
CA LEU A 435 -0.91 -0.35 5.49
C LEU A 435 -0.45 1.05 5.92
N ASP A 436 -1.24 2.07 5.59
CA ASP A 436 -1.01 3.40 6.13
C ASP A 436 -1.31 3.45 7.64
N TRP A 437 -0.32 3.94 8.39
CA TRP A 437 -0.35 4.00 9.85
C TRP A 437 -1.35 5.04 10.40
N SER A 438 -1.90 5.93 9.57
CA SER A 438 -2.94 6.89 9.99
C SER A 438 -4.37 6.33 9.95
N THR A 439 -4.57 5.13 9.40
CA THR A 439 -5.89 4.48 9.19
C THR A 439 -6.23 3.20 10.01
N PRO A 440 -5.38 2.60 10.86
CA PRO A 440 -5.71 1.32 11.49
C PRO A 440 -6.86 1.45 12.50
N ASN A 441 -7.69 0.41 12.56
CA ASN A 441 -8.91 0.37 13.36
C ASN A 441 -8.84 -0.66 14.50
N GLY A 442 -9.64 -0.47 15.55
CA GLY A 442 -9.79 -1.44 16.64
C GLY A 442 -8.52 -1.62 17.49
N SER A 443 -8.10 -2.87 17.72
CA SER A 443 -6.97 -3.19 18.62
C SER A 443 -5.59 -2.77 18.09
N GLU A 444 -5.47 -2.54 16.78
CA GLU A 444 -4.21 -2.16 16.13
C GLU A 444 -3.85 -0.71 16.44
N ALA A 445 -4.84 0.19 16.41
CA ALA A 445 -4.72 1.60 16.79
C ALA A 445 -4.10 1.80 18.18
N GLY A 446 -4.60 1.07 19.19
CA GLY A 446 -4.07 1.14 20.56
C GLY A 446 -2.63 0.63 20.67
N THR A 447 -2.26 -0.37 19.87
CA THR A 447 -0.89 -0.91 19.82
C THR A 447 0.07 0.08 19.17
N LEU A 448 -0.33 0.65 18.03
CA LEU A 448 0.45 1.65 17.30
C LEU A 448 0.66 2.93 18.14
N CYS A 449 -0.35 3.37 18.90
CA CYS A 449 -0.22 4.48 19.82
C CYS A 449 0.83 4.23 20.93
N VAL A 450 0.84 3.03 21.53
CA VAL A 450 1.87 2.63 22.53
C VAL A 450 3.27 2.59 21.90
N ILE A 451 3.39 2.05 20.68
CA ILE A 451 4.64 2.04 19.91
C ILE A 451 5.13 3.47 19.66
N CYS A 452 4.28 4.35 19.12
CA CYS A 452 4.60 5.74 18.82
C CYS A 452 5.11 6.46 20.07
N LYS A 453 4.34 6.44 21.17
CA LYS A 453 4.72 7.16 22.41
C LYS A 453 6.02 6.63 23.00
N SER A 454 6.19 5.31 23.03
CA SER A 454 7.42 4.68 23.53
C SER A 454 8.63 5.12 22.70
N LEU A 455 8.57 4.99 21.37
CA LEU A 455 9.69 5.31 20.48
C LEU A 455 10.02 6.80 20.48
N THR A 456 9.02 7.67 20.31
CA THR A 456 9.23 9.14 20.27
C THR A 456 9.82 9.64 21.59
N LYS A 457 9.35 9.14 22.74
CA LYS A 457 9.92 9.45 24.06
C LYS A 457 11.37 9.00 24.22
N ILE A 458 11.72 7.84 23.66
CA ILE A 458 13.11 7.34 23.64
C ILE A 458 13.98 8.27 22.79
N PHE A 459 13.56 8.62 21.57
CA PHE A 459 14.35 9.50 20.70
C PHE A 459 14.52 10.91 21.28
N LEU A 460 13.45 11.49 21.84
CA LEU A 460 13.50 12.75 22.58
C LEU A 460 14.51 12.68 23.74
N ALA A 461 14.45 11.62 24.56
CA ALA A 461 15.35 11.45 25.70
C ALA A 461 16.80 11.20 25.27
N LEU A 462 17.05 10.38 24.25
CA LEU A 462 18.39 10.12 23.71
C LEU A 462 19.01 11.41 23.18
N ARG A 463 18.28 12.18 22.37
CA ARG A 463 18.79 13.43 21.79
C ARG A 463 19.04 14.49 22.85
N ARG A 464 18.06 14.76 23.72
CA ARG A 464 18.17 15.77 24.79
C ARG A 464 19.27 15.45 25.83
N ASN A 465 19.63 14.18 26.00
CA ASN A 465 20.77 13.75 26.83
C ASN A 465 22.13 13.79 26.10
N GLY A 466 22.21 14.36 24.89
CA GLY A 466 23.47 14.54 24.16
C GLY A 466 23.98 13.30 23.40
N THR A 467 23.13 12.33 23.07
CA THR A 467 23.52 11.20 22.22
C THR A 467 23.89 11.69 20.81
N SER A 468 24.99 11.16 20.24
CA SER A 468 25.46 11.57 18.92
C SER A 468 24.47 11.19 17.80
N VAL A 469 24.52 11.91 16.67
CA VAL A 469 23.60 11.72 15.53
C VAL A 469 23.71 10.30 14.98
N GLU A 470 24.93 9.81 14.83
CA GLU A 470 25.25 8.48 14.31
C GLU A 470 24.66 7.41 15.24
N LYS A 471 24.82 7.58 16.56
CA LYS A 471 24.28 6.62 17.52
C LYS A 471 22.76 6.64 17.58
N VAL A 472 22.11 7.80 17.41
CA VAL A 472 20.64 7.88 17.26
C VAL A 472 20.19 7.19 15.97
N GLN A 473 20.91 7.39 14.86
CA GLN A 473 20.63 6.74 13.58
C GLN A 473 20.73 5.22 13.67
N ASP A 474 21.80 4.69 14.26
CA ASP A 474 21.97 3.25 14.49
C ASP A 474 20.83 2.68 15.32
N ILE A 475 20.40 3.39 16.37
CA ILE A 475 19.30 2.97 17.24
C ILE A 475 17.98 2.93 16.47
N ALA A 476 17.70 3.96 15.67
CA ALA A 476 16.51 3.99 14.83
C ALA A 476 16.49 2.87 13.78
N ASN A 477 17.62 2.65 13.09
CA ASN A 477 17.74 1.60 12.06
C ASN A 477 17.46 0.21 12.64
N ASN A 478 18.12 -0.11 13.76
CA ASN A 478 17.93 -1.37 14.47
C ASN A 478 16.50 -1.53 15.02
N LEU A 479 15.89 -0.48 15.58
CA LEU A 479 14.51 -0.58 16.06
C LEU A 479 13.51 -0.76 14.91
N CYS A 480 13.72 -0.10 13.76
CA CYS A 480 12.88 -0.24 12.57
C CYS A 480 12.91 -1.68 12.01
N THR A 481 14.08 -2.31 11.96
CA THR A 481 14.22 -3.70 11.50
C THR A 481 13.77 -4.72 12.55
N PHE A 482 14.07 -4.52 13.84
CA PHE A 482 13.63 -5.41 14.92
C PHE A 482 12.10 -5.41 15.07
N LEU A 483 11.46 -4.24 14.97
CA LEU A 483 10.00 -4.11 14.98
C LEU A 483 9.35 -4.44 13.62
N ASN A 484 10.13 -4.96 12.66
CA ASN A 484 9.66 -5.48 11.38
C ASN A 484 8.86 -4.46 10.53
N PHE A 485 9.03 -3.15 10.79
CA PHE A 485 8.27 -2.08 10.12
C PHE A 485 8.49 -2.10 8.61
N GLN A 486 9.75 -2.24 8.18
CA GLN A 486 10.16 -2.31 6.78
C GLN A 486 11.42 -3.19 6.61
N THR A 487 11.86 -3.40 5.37
CA THR A 487 13.16 -4.05 5.09
C THR A 487 14.33 -3.20 5.58
N GLU A 488 15.50 -3.82 5.77
CA GLU A 488 16.73 -3.12 6.18
C GLU A 488 17.07 -1.94 5.25
N THR A 489 17.02 -2.16 3.93
CA THR A 489 17.23 -1.14 2.90
C THR A 489 16.29 0.06 3.08
N VAL A 490 15.00 -0.21 3.25
CA VAL A 490 13.96 0.81 3.37
C VAL A 490 14.08 1.57 4.70
N CYS A 491 14.27 0.86 5.82
CA CYS A 491 14.54 1.45 7.13
C CYS A 491 15.75 2.40 7.09
N HIS A 492 16.90 1.93 6.59
CA HIS A 492 18.11 2.74 6.48
C HIS A 492 17.93 3.96 5.58
N GLY A 493 17.21 3.82 4.47
CA GLY A 493 16.91 4.92 3.57
C GLY A 493 16.02 5.98 4.22
N LEU A 494 14.86 5.57 4.74
CA LEU A 494 13.89 6.46 5.41
C LEU A 494 14.52 7.24 6.57
N ILE A 495 15.26 6.55 7.43
CA ILE A 495 15.86 7.16 8.62
C ILE A 495 16.99 8.12 8.22
N ARG A 496 17.88 7.73 7.30
CA ARG A 496 18.95 8.60 6.79
C ARG A 496 18.39 9.90 6.19
N LEU A 497 17.25 9.83 5.50
CA LEU A 497 16.62 11.00 4.88
C LEU A 497 15.92 11.91 5.90
N ASN A 498 15.15 11.34 6.84
CA ASN A 498 14.30 12.12 7.74
C ASN A 498 15.00 12.58 9.03
N LEU A 499 16.01 11.84 9.50
CA LEU A 499 16.65 12.09 10.81
C LEU A 499 17.22 13.52 10.97
N PRO A 500 17.89 14.14 9.98
CA PRO A 500 18.40 15.51 10.13
C PRO A 500 17.31 16.53 10.48
N ILE A 501 16.12 16.39 9.87
CA ILE A 501 14.98 17.28 10.09
C ILE A 501 14.33 16.98 11.44
N ILE A 502 14.12 15.70 11.78
CA ILE A 502 13.60 15.29 13.10
C ILE A 502 14.51 15.81 14.22
N LEU A 503 15.84 15.69 14.09
CA LEU A 503 16.77 16.21 15.08
C LEU A 503 16.76 17.74 15.17
N TYR A 504 16.67 18.45 14.03
CA TYR A 504 16.52 19.90 14.02
C TYR A 504 15.27 20.34 14.82
N ILE A 505 14.13 19.65 14.62
CA ILE A 505 12.90 19.93 15.36
C ILE A 505 13.09 19.69 16.86
N ILE A 506 13.65 18.55 17.26
CA ILE A 506 13.89 18.21 18.68
C ILE A 506 14.85 19.19 19.37
N ASP A 507 15.86 19.68 18.64
CA ASP A 507 16.87 20.60 19.17
C ASP A 507 16.34 22.04 19.31
N ASN A 508 15.46 22.50 18.42
CA ASN A 508 14.97 23.88 18.40
C ASN A 508 13.59 24.05 19.08
N GLU A 509 12.76 23.02 19.14
CA GLU A 509 11.51 23.01 19.92
C GLU A 509 11.71 22.17 21.20
N GLN A 510 12.21 22.83 22.25
CA GLN A 510 12.48 22.16 23.53
C GLN A 510 11.21 21.75 24.29
N ASN A 511 10.04 22.29 23.94
CA ASN A 511 8.78 21.95 24.61
C ASN A 511 8.04 20.77 23.97
N ILE A 512 8.45 20.27 22.79
CA ILE A 512 7.76 19.14 22.16
C ILE A 512 7.84 17.88 23.03
N THR A 513 6.71 17.19 23.12
CA THR A 513 6.52 15.95 23.86
C THR A 513 6.20 14.78 22.92
N HIS A 514 6.21 13.57 23.46
CA HIS A 514 5.75 12.37 22.77
C HIS A 514 4.23 12.38 22.56
N ASP A 515 3.48 13.03 23.45
CA ASP A 515 2.03 13.23 23.30
C ASP A 515 1.71 14.21 22.16
N ASP A 516 2.52 15.26 21.95
CA ASP A 516 2.40 16.14 20.78
C ASP A 516 2.63 15.38 19.47
N ILE A 517 3.75 14.65 19.37
CA ILE A 517 4.12 13.93 18.15
C ILE A 517 3.05 12.89 17.82
N CYS A 518 2.72 12.01 18.77
CA CYS A 518 1.74 10.96 18.53
C CYS A 518 0.30 11.46 18.48
N GLY A 519 -0.01 12.60 19.09
CA GLY A 519 -1.32 13.25 19.00
C GLY A 519 -1.59 13.85 17.62
N ILE A 520 -0.56 14.28 16.89
CA ILE A 520 -0.68 14.71 15.49
C ILE A 520 -0.65 13.52 14.52
N LEU A 521 0.33 12.63 14.66
CA LEU A 521 0.50 11.51 13.70
C LEU A 521 -0.60 10.46 13.78
N LEU A 522 -1.20 10.28 14.95
CA LEU A 522 -2.29 9.33 15.21
C LEU A 522 -3.53 10.07 15.72
N GLN A 523 -3.78 11.28 15.18
CA GLN A 523 -4.93 12.12 15.52
C GLN A 523 -6.27 11.39 15.29
N ASN A 524 -6.33 10.53 14.27
CA ASN A 524 -7.53 9.77 13.90
C ASN A 524 -7.82 8.60 14.86
N GLN A 525 -6.81 8.19 15.65
CA GLN A 525 -6.88 7.15 16.66
C GLN A 525 -7.00 7.73 18.08
N GLU A 526 -7.13 9.06 18.22
CA GLU A 526 -7.21 9.78 19.50
C GLU A 526 -6.05 9.42 20.46
N CYS A 527 -4.83 9.21 19.92
CA CYS A 527 -3.71 8.66 20.69
C CYS A 527 -3.24 9.55 21.86
N SER A 528 -3.28 10.87 21.69
CA SER A 528 -3.06 11.87 22.74
C SER A 528 -3.69 13.19 22.35
N ASP A 529 -4.06 13.98 23.35
CA ASP A 529 -4.31 15.41 23.18
C ASP A 529 -2.96 16.14 22.96
N PRO A 530 -2.70 16.73 21.78
CA PRO A 530 -1.51 17.56 21.58
C PRO A 530 -1.63 18.88 22.36
N SER A 531 -0.50 19.54 22.62
CA SER A 531 -0.49 20.80 23.37
C SER A 531 -1.20 21.95 22.63
N LYS A 532 -1.58 22.99 23.38
CA LYS A 532 -2.37 24.12 22.86
C LYS A 532 -1.75 24.87 21.68
N LYS A 533 -0.45 24.71 21.37
CA LYS A 533 0.16 25.34 20.18
C LYS A 533 -0.43 24.82 18.87
N PHE A 534 -1.02 23.62 18.88
CA PHE A 534 -1.68 23.01 17.74
C PHE A 534 -3.16 23.44 17.60
N ASP A 535 -3.73 24.18 18.56
CA ASP A 535 -5.10 24.69 18.52
C ASP A 535 -5.10 26.22 18.33
N TRP A 536 -5.35 26.65 17.08
CA TRP A 536 -5.28 28.03 16.62
C TRP A 536 -6.48 28.35 15.73
N THR A 537 -6.76 29.64 15.52
CA THR A 537 -7.83 30.08 14.62
C THR A 537 -7.37 31.27 13.78
N ILE A 538 -7.91 31.35 12.56
CA ILE A 538 -7.69 32.44 11.61
C ILE A 538 -8.79 33.49 11.70
N ASP A 539 -8.50 34.71 11.26
CA ASP A 539 -9.51 35.74 11.11
C ASP A 539 -10.24 35.57 9.78
N VAL A 540 -11.58 35.44 9.84
CA VAL A 540 -12.43 35.25 8.66
C VAL A 540 -13.52 36.28 8.74
N ASN A 541 -13.51 37.22 7.80
CA ASN A 541 -14.50 38.29 7.70
C ASN A 541 -15.94 37.75 7.79
N ASP A 542 -16.73 38.32 8.68
CA ASP A 542 -18.10 37.92 9.00
C ASP A 542 -19.17 38.86 8.41
N ASP A 543 -18.79 39.79 7.52
CA ASP A 543 -19.73 40.64 6.80
C ASP A 543 -20.75 39.79 6.00
N PRO A 544 -21.99 40.28 5.81
CA PRO A 544 -23.00 39.59 5.03
C PRO A 544 -22.54 39.28 3.59
N PRO A 545 -22.75 38.05 3.08
CA PRO A 545 -22.37 37.65 1.73
C PRO A 545 -22.81 38.60 0.61
N ILE A 546 -21.89 38.95 -0.28
CA ILE A 546 -22.22 39.78 -1.46
C ILE A 546 -22.75 38.86 -2.56
N VAL A 547 -24.06 38.59 -2.54
CA VAL A 547 -24.72 37.80 -3.59
C VAL A 547 -24.82 38.62 -4.89
N PHE A 548 -24.42 38.01 -6.00
CA PHE A 548 -24.57 38.54 -7.36
C PHE A 548 -25.19 37.49 -8.27
N ASP A 549 -26.00 37.93 -9.25
CA ASP A 549 -26.68 37.01 -10.16
C ASP A 549 -25.69 36.32 -11.10
N ILE A 550 -25.82 35.00 -11.23
CA ILE A 550 -25.06 34.19 -12.18
C ILE A 550 -26.03 33.46 -13.10
N TYR A 551 -25.93 33.72 -14.40
CA TYR A 551 -26.83 33.16 -15.42
C TYR A 551 -26.06 32.25 -16.37
N SER A 552 -26.46 31.00 -16.52
CA SER A 552 -25.88 30.10 -17.54
C SER A 552 -26.10 30.65 -18.95
N THR A 553 -25.06 30.65 -19.79
CA THR A 553 -25.20 30.96 -21.22
C THR A 553 -25.55 29.73 -22.07
N GLY A 554 -25.44 28.53 -21.49
CA GLY A 554 -25.49 27.26 -22.20
C GLY A 554 -24.20 26.89 -22.95
N LYS A 555 -23.17 27.74 -22.95
CA LYS A 555 -21.82 27.36 -23.40
C LYS A 555 -21.09 26.61 -22.28
N LYS A 556 -20.19 25.72 -22.69
CA LYS A 556 -19.38 24.90 -21.78
C LYS A 556 -17.90 25.10 -22.05
N LEU A 557 -17.11 25.07 -20.98
CA LEU A 557 -15.65 25.00 -21.01
C LEU A 557 -15.22 23.57 -20.73
N LYS A 558 -14.13 23.11 -21.35
CA LYS A 558 -13.53 21.79 -21.08
C LYS A 558 -12.26 21.95 -20.27
N ILE A 559 -12.26 21.39 -19.06
CA ILE A 559 -11.10 21.39 -18.16
C ILE A 559 -10.61 19.94 -18.05
N LEU A 560 -9.36 19.70 -18.41
CA LEU A 560 -8.67 18.45 -18.15
C LEU A 560 -8.06 18.50 -16.75
N GLN A 561 -8.17 17.42 -15.97
CA GLN A 561 -7.37 17.22 -14.76
C GLN A 561 -6.45 16.00 -14.96
N ILE A 562 -5.16 16.23 -14.75
CA ILE A 562 -4.12 15.21 -14.64
C ILE A 562 -3.57 15.29 -13.23
N THR A 563 -3.34 14.14 -12.60
CA THR A 563 -2.88 14.04 -11.22
C THR A 563 -2.10 12.75 -11.00
N ASP A 564 -1.20 12.74 -10.02
CA ASP A 564 -0.57 11.52 -9.49
C ASP A 564 0.05 10.67 -10.62
N ILE A 565 1.03 11.27 -11.33
CA ILE A 565 1.76 10.65 -12.45
C ILE A 565 2.70 9.56 -11.94
N HIS A 566 3.39 9.80 -10.82
CA HIS A 566 4.44 8.95 -10.24
C HIS A 566 5.30 8.24 -11.29
N TYR A 567 6.17 9.02 -11.94
CA TYR A 567 7.13 8.51 -12.89
C TYR A 567 8.26 7.75 -12.18
N ASP A 568 8.32 6.43 -12.39
CA ASP A 568 9.38 5.57 -11.89
C ASP A 568 10.52 5.42 -12.93
N PRO A 569 11.70 6.03 -12.69
CA PRO A 569 12.86 5.88 -13.58
C PRO A 569 13.55 4.51 -13.48
N LEU A 570 13.24 3.72 -12.44
CA LEU A 570 13.75 2.37 -12.20
C LEU A 570 12.79 1.26 -12.60
N TYR A 571 11.57 1.56 -13.06
CA TYR A 571 10.61 0.55 -13.49
C TYR A 571 11.22 -0.41 -14.52
N GLN A 572 10.96 -1.70 -14.33
CA GLN A 572 11.45 -2.80 -15.14
C GLN A 572 10.28 -3.69 -15.57
N PRO A 573 9.87 -3.66 -16.86
CA PRO A 573 8.98 -4.67 -17.42
C PRO A 573 9.54 -6.09 -17.17
N SER A 574 8.67 -7.01 -16.77
CA SER A 574 9.01 -8.35 -16.28
C SER A 574 9.90 -8.40 -15.02
N GLY A 575 10.04 -7.29 -14.29
CA GLY A 575 10.65 -7.23 -12.96
C GLY A 575 9.79 -7.85 -11.87
N ASN A 576 10.27 -7.84 -10.61
CA ASN A 576 9.50 -8.39 -9.49
C ASN A 576 8.33 -7.45 -9.14
N ALA A 577 7.09 -7.92 -9.35
CA ALA A 577 5.87 -7.17 -9.00
C ALA A 577 5.27 -7.59 -7.64
N ASP A 578 5.92 -8.49 -6.90
CA ASP A 578 5.56 -8.95 -5.55
C ASP A 578 6.81 -8.92 -4.66
N CYS A 579 7.23 -7.71 -4.30
CA CYS A 579 8.40 -7.44 -3.50
C CYS A 579 8.04 -7.20 -2.02
N ASP A 580 9.05 -7.26 -1.16
CA ASP A 580 8.88 -7.10 0.29
C ASP A 580 9.04 -5.63 0.75
N GLU A 581 9.03 -4.67 -0.18
CA GLU A 581 9.31 -3.23 -0.03
C GLU A 581 8.07 -2.37 -0.41
N PRO A 582 7.98 -1.08 -0.04
CA PRO A 582 6.77 -0.27 -0.30
C PRO A 582 6.38 -0.14 -1.77
N THR A 583 7.36 -0.22 -2.68
CA THR A 583 7.17 -0.04 -4.12
C THR A 583 7.97 -1.07 -4.89
N CYS A 584 7.29 -1.80 -5.77
CA CYS A 584 7.80 -2.92 -6.53
C CYS A 584 7.94 -2.58 -8.02
N CYS A 585 8.18 -3.59 -8.86
CA CYS A 585 8.45 -3.47 -10.30
C CYS A 585 9.77 -2.76 -10.65
N ARG A 586 10.69 -2.56 -9.69
CA ARG A 586 11.94 -1.80 -9.88
C ARG A 586 13.14 -2.69 -10.17
N ARG A 587 14.15 -2.12 -10.85
CA ARG A 587 15.46 -2.77 -11.04
C ARG A 587 16.16 -3.01 -9.70
N GLY A 588 16.75 -4.19 -9.56
CA GLY A 588 17.55 -4.57 -8.39
C GLY A 588 16.79 -5.28 -7.28
N GLN A 589 15.45 -5.37 -7.38
CA GLN A 589 14.64 -6.06 -6.39
C GLN A 589 14.75 -7.59 -6.53
N SER A 590 15.07 -8.24 -5.40
CA SER A 590 15.17 -9.70 -5.29
C SER A 590 13.78 -10.34 -5.31
N THR A 591 13.70 -11.59 -5.78
CA THR A 591 12.49 -12.44 -5.66
C THR A 591 12.50 -13.26 -4.38
N ASN A 592 13.56 -13.17 -3.56
CA ASN A 592 13.76 -13.86 -2.28
C ASN A 592 13.52 -15.39 -2.33
N GLY A 593 13.71 -16.00 -3.50
CA GLY A 593 13.46 -17.43 -3.70
C GLY A 593 11.97 -17.81 -3.79
N LYS A 594 11.05 -16.84 -3.62
CA LYS A 594 9.69 -16.94 -4.19
C LYS A 594 9.87 -17.18 -5.68
N ILE A 595 9.16 -18.17 -6.22
CA ILE A 595 9.03 -18.31 -7.68
C ILE A 595 8.25 -17.08 -8.13
N ASN A 596 8.71 -16.40 -9.19
CA ASN A 596 7.98 -15.25 -9.77
C ASN A 596 6.60 -15.72 -10.27
N GLU A 597 5.59 -15.67 -9.40
CA GLU A 597 4.19 -15.86 -9.79
C GLU A 597 3.59 -14.57 -10.34
N LYS A 598 4.14 -13.41 -9.95
CA LYS A 598 3.80 -12.08 -10.50
C LYS A 598 5.04 -11.41 -11.09
N SER A 599 4.93 -10.92 -12.32
CA SER A 599 5.99 -10.20 -13.03
C SER A 599 5.42 -8.94 -13.64
N ALA A 600 6.14 -7.83 -13.49
CA ALA A 600 5.67 -6.49 -13.83
C ALA A 600 5.18 -6.39 -15.28
N GLY A 601 3.97 -5.88 -15.49
CA GLY A 601 3.44 -5.61 -16.82
C GLY A 601 4.29 -4.61 -17.61
N PHE A 602 4.14 -4.60 -18.95
CA PHE A 602 4.86 -3.66 -19.79
C PHE A 602 4.40 -2.20 -19.59
N TRP A 603 3.10 -1.99 -19.42
CA TRP A 603 2.49 -0.65 -19.30
C TRP A 603 2.34 -0.14 -17.86
N GLY A 604 2.76 -0.91 -16.86
CA GLY A 604 2.37 -0.76 -15.46
C GLY A 604 1.89 -2.11 -14.91
N ASP A 605 1.61 -2.17 -13.61
CA ASP A 605 1.16 -3.36 -12.90
C ASP A 605 0.14 -2.98 -11.82
N TYR A 606 -0.76 -3.91 -11.45
CA TYR A 606 -1.79 -3.65 -10.43
C TYR A 606 -1.29 -3.84 -8.99
N ASN A 607 -0.09 -4.38 -8.76
CA ASN A 607 0.49 -4.40 -7.41
C ASN A 607 0.98 -2.99 -7.01
N ASN A 608 1.80 -2.89 -5.96
CA ASN A 608 2.37 -1.62 -5.48
C ASN A 608 3.47 -1.11 -6.45
N CYS A 609 3.10 -0.72 -7.67
CA CYS A 609 4.03 -0.34 -8.73
C CYS A 609 3.61 0.96 -9.42
N ASP A 610 4.60 1.80 -9.73
CA ASP A 610 4.43 3.07 -10.42
C ASP A 610 4.60 2.97 -11.95
N LEU A 611 4.57 4.10 -12.67
CA LEU A 611 4.58 4.10 -14.13
C LEU A 611 5.98 4.17 -14.78
N PRO A 612 6.25 3.32 -15.79
CA PRO A 612 7.38 3.54 -16.68
C PRO A 612 7.11 4.71 -17.65
N TRP A 613 8.19 5.33 -18.11
CA TRP A 613 8.14 6.53 -18.97
C TRP A 613 7.24 6.39 -20.21
N HIS A 614 7.28 5.26 -20.92
CA HIS A 614 6.53 5.07 -22.16
C HIS A 614 5.01 5.00 -21.93
N SER A 615 4.55 4.61 -20.73
CA SER A 615 3.13 4.65 -20.36
C SER A 615 2.63 6.08 -20.17
N ILE A 616 3.44 6.93 -19.53
CA ILE A 616 3.14 8.36 -19.33
C ILE A 616 3.02 9.05 -20.68
N ILE A 617 4.00 8.84 -21.58
CA ILE A 617 3.92 9.35 -22.96
C ILE A 617 2.63 8.88 -23.64
N ASN A 618 2.36 7.58 -23.63
CA ASN A 618 1.21 7.01 -24.32
C ASN A 618 -0.13 7.54 -23.77
N ALA A 619 -0.24 7.73 -22.46
CA ALA A 619 -1.45 8.27 -21.85
C ALA A 619 -1.65 9.76 -22.17
N LEU A 620 -0.62 10.59 -22.08
CA LEU A 620 -0.72 12.02 -22.42
C LEU A 620 -1.03 12.22 -23.91
N GLU A 621 -0.39 11.45 -24.80
CA GLU A 621 -0.74 11.42 -26.23
C GLU A 621 -2.18 10.92 -26.47
N HIS A 622 -2.62 9.89 -25.75
CA HIS A 622 -3.98 9.39 -25.82
C HIS A 622 -5.00 10.47 -25.43
N ILE A 623 -4.79 11.16 -24.30
CA ILE A 623 -5.64 12.29 -23.86
C ILE A 623 -5.75 13.35 -24.96
N LYS A 624 -4.62 13.78 -25.53
CA LYS A 624 -4.58 14.79 -26.60
C LYS A 624 -5.26 14.33 -27.90
N THR A 625 -5.23 13.03 -28.21
CA THR A 625 -5.90 12.48 -29.42
C THR A 625 -7.40 12.26 -29.25
N GLN A 626 -7.87 11.91 -28.04
CA GLN A 626 -9.32 11.74 -27.78
C GLN A 626 -10.05 13.08 -27.64
N HIS A 627 -9.40 14.09 -27.06
CA HIS A 627 -10.01 15.37 -26.73
C HIS A 627 -9.40 16.50 -27.56
N LEU A 628 -10.11 16.92 -28.60
CA LEU A 628 -9.62 17.87 -29.61
C LEU A 628 -9.23 19.25 -29.03
N THR A 629 -9.91 19.71 -27.98
CA THR A 629 -9.73 21.03 -27.37
C THR A 629 -10.03 21.00 -25.87
N PHE A 630 -9.16 21.62 -25.09
CA PHE A 630 -9.40 22.02 -23.70
C PHE A 630 -9.25 23.53 -23.59
N ASP A 631 -10.00 24.15 -22.69
CA ASP A 631 -9.81 25.56 -22.32
C ASP A 631 -8.61 25.71 -21.39
N PHE A 632 -8.49 24.81 -20.41
CA PHE A 632 -7.44 24.81 -19.37
C PHE A 632 -7.11 23.38 -18.92
N ILE A 633 -5.95 23.19 -18.30
CA ILE A 633 -5.54 21.94 -17.64
C ILE A 633 -5.28 22.23 -16.17
N TYR A 634 -5.81 21.42 -15.25
CA TYR A 634 -5.42 21.38 -13.85
C TYR A 634 -4.42 20.24 -13.66
N PHE A 635 -3.27 20.53 -13.07
CA PHE A 635 -2.24 19.52 -12.79
C PHE A 635 -2.04 19.41 -11.28
N THR A 636 -2.69 18.44 -10.65
CA THR A 636 -2.81 18.37 -9.18
C THR A 636 -1.68 17.63 -8.46
N GLY A 637 -0.45 17.70 -8.99
CA GLY A 637 0.78 17.28 -8.31
C GLY A 637 1.19 15.81 -8.54
N ASP A 638 2.22 15.41 -7.79
CA ASP A 638 2.78 14.05 -7.66
C ASP A 638 3.34 13.44 -8.96
N ILE A 639 4.56 13.90 -9.28
CA ILE A 639 5.41 13.43 -10.37
C ILE A 639 6.37 12.32 -9.91
N ILE A 640 6.81 12.32 -8.64
CA ILE A 640 7.89 11.45 -8.17
C ILE A 640 7.35 10.10 -7.66
N ASP A 641 8.05 9.02 -7.99
CA ASP A 641 7.71 7.66 -7.61
C ASP A 641 7.69 7.42 -6.07
N HIS A 642 7.03 6.33 -5.67
CA HIS A 642 6.94 5.83 -4.31
C HIS A 642 8.24 5.13 -3.83
N GLY A 643 9.39 5.36 -4.47
CA GLY A 643 10.73 4.96 -4.00
C GLY A 643 11.23 5.77 -2.80
N ILE A 644 10.38 5.94 -1.79
CA ILE A 644 10.46 6.96 -0.74
C ILE A 644 11.74 6.93 0.10
N TRP A 645 12.40 5.77 0.17
CA TRP A 645 13.65 5.53 0.92
C TRP A 645 14.92 5.91 0.14
N GLU A 646 14.81 6.14 -1.17
CA GLU A 646 15.93 6.39 -2.09
C GLU A 646 15.76 7.64 -2.97
N THR A 647 14.86 8.55 -2.61
CA THR A 647 14.72 9.86 -3.26
C THR A 647 16.00 10.69 -3.13
N SER A 648 16.18 11.65 -4.05
CA SER A 648 17.22 12.68 -3.95
C SER A 648 16.78 13.93 -4.70
N GLN A 649 17.17 15.12 -4.22
CA GLN A 649 16.87 16.39 -4.87
C GLN A 649 17.19 16.37 -6.38
N GLN A 650 18.35 15.83 -6.77
CA GLN A 650 18.76 15.72 -8.18
C GLN A 650 17.80 14.84 -9.01
N ARG A 651 17.44 13.63 -8.52
CA ARG A 651 16.49 12.74 -9.21
C ARG A 651 15.10 13.38 -9.30
N ASN A 652 14.66 14.10 -8.27
CA ASN A 652 13.39 14.81 -8.27
C ASN A 652 13.40 15.92 -9.34
N ILE A 653 14.43 16.79 -9.36
CA ILE A 653 14.60 17.85 -10.38
C ILE A 653 14.54 17.29 -11.80
N GLU A 654 15.26 16.20 -12.07
CA GLU A 654 15.29 15.56 -13.39
C GLU A 654 13.90 15.05 -13.81
N SER A 655 13.20 14.38 -12.90
CA SER A 655 11.87 13.80 -13.16
C SER A 655 10.80 14.87 -13.33
N ILE A 656 10.81 15.90 -12.49
CA ILE A 656 9.94 17.09 -12.57
C ILE A 656 10.12 17.80 -13.91
N LYS A 657 11.35 18.17 -14.27
CA LYS A 657 11.65 18.86 -15.55
C LYS A 657 11.21 18.02 -16.75
N LYS A 658 11.50 16.72 -16.71
CA LYS A 658 11.15 15.77 -17.78
C LYS A 658 9.64 15.65 -17.99
N CYS A 659 8.85 15.59 -16.92
CA CYS A 659 7.40 15.51 -16.99
C CYS A 659 6.76 16.83 -17.46
N PHE A 660 7.16 17.98 -16.92
CA PHE A 660 6.63 19.26 -17.41
C PHE A 660 7.03 19.56 -18.86
N THR A 661 8.24 19.17 -19.28
CA THR A 661 8.66 19.30 -20.69
C THR A 661 7.74 18.49 -21.62
N VAL A 662 7.36 17.25 -21.26
CA VAL A 662 6.46 16.48 -22.14
C VAL A 662 5.01 16.97 -22.10
N ILE A 663 4.52 17.43 -20.94
CA ILE A 663 3.21 18.09 -20.83
C ILE A 663 3.17 19.32 -21.76
N GLN A 664 4.19 20.18 -21.71
CA GLN A 664 4.29 21.35 -22.58
C GLN A 664 4.32 20.96 -24.07
N ASN A 665 5.15 19.96 -24.44
CA ASN A 665 5.27 19.52 -25.84
C ASN A 665 3.98 18.89 -26.41
N ILE A 666 3.20 18.18 -25.59
CA ILE A 666 1.96 17.50 -26.03
C ILE A 666 0.77 18.46 -26.06
N PHE A 667 0.63 19.32 -25.05
CA PHE A 667 -0.54 20.20 -24.94
C PHE A 667 -0.37 21.54 -25.66
N GLY A 668 0.87 22.02 -25.83
CA GLY A 668 1.19 23.26 -26.54
C GLY A 668 0.77 24.50 -25.76
N ASP A 669 0.12 25.44 -26.44
CA ASP A 669 -0.29 26.75 -25.88
C ASP A 669 -1.44 26.68 -24.85
N ILE A 670 -1.92 25.49 -24.47
CA ILE A 670 -2.97 25.32 -23.46
C ILE A 670 -2.38 25.60 -22.08
N SER A 671 -2.93 26.60 -21.37
CA SER A 671 -2.48 26.94 -20.01
C SER A 671 -2.74 25.79 -19.03
N VAL A 672 -1.68 25.39 -18.33
CA VAL A 672 -1.73 24.44 -17.21
C VAL A 672 -1.75 25.23 -15.91
N TYR A 673 -2.56 24.83 -14.94
CA TYR A 673 -2.54 25.35 -13.57
C TYR A 673 -2.04 24.25 -12.64
N PRO A 674 -0.71 24.16 -12.44
CA PRO A 674 -0.08 23.14 -11.62
C PRO A 674 -0.07 23.53 -10.14
N ILE A 675 0.03 22.52 -9.28
CA ILE A 675 0.30 22.65 -7.84
C ILE A 675 1.34 21.61 -7.40
N PHE A 676 1.76 21.70 -6.14
CA PHE A 676 2.66 20.75 -5.49
C PHE A 676 1.86 19.61 -4.86
N GLY A 677 2.20 18.37 -5.20
CA GLY A 677 1.82 17.20 -4.41
C GLY A 677 2.85 16.88 -3.33
N ASN A 678 2.64 15.84 -2.52
CA ASN A 678 3.55 15.54 -1.42
C ASN A 678 4.87 14.89 -1.88
N HIS A 679 4.89 14.22 -3.03
CA HIS A 679 6.04 13.50 -3.59
C HIS A 679 7.12 14.39 -4.24
N GLU A 680 6.81 15.64 -4.61
CA GLU A 680 7.79 16.54 -5.23
C GLU A 680 9.01 16.83 -4.32
N SER A 681 8.77 16.92 -3.01
CA SER A 681 9.78 17.31 -2.01
C SER A 681 10.86 16.25 -1.77
N HIS A 682 12.02 16.69 -1.28
CA HIS A 682 13.08 15.81 -0.82
C HIS A 682 13.61 16.27 0.56
N PRO A 683 13.48 15.46 1.62
CA PRO A 683 12.72 14.20 1.70
C PRO A 683 11.22 14.38 1.39
N LEU A 684 10.54 13.25 1.08
CA LEU A 684 9.10 13.16 0.83
C LEU A 684 8.27 13.83 1.94
N ASN A 685 7.15 14.48 1.56
CA ASN A 685 6.19 15.19 2.42
C ASN A 685 6.69 16.51 3.06
N LEU A 686 7.97 16.86 2.95
CA LEU A 686 8.56 17.89 3.81
C LEU A 686 8.58 19.26 3.13
N TYR A 687 7.64 20.11 3.55
CA TYR A 687 7.52 21.51 3.14
C TYR A 687 7.88 22.40 4.32
N ALA A 688 9.14 22.84 4.33
CA ALA A 688 9.73 23.66 5.38
C ALA A 688 9.17 25.10 5.38
N PRO A 689 9.06 25.75 6.54
CA PRO A 689 8.78 27.18 6.62
C PRO A 689 9.82 28.00 5.85
N ASP A 690 9.39 29.10 5.23
CA ASP A 690 10.21 29.91 4.33
C ASP A 690 11.48 30.48 4.99
N TYR A 691 11.47 30.70 6.30
CA TYR A 691 12.61 31.16 7.09
C TYR A 691 13.65 30.07 7.40
N ILE A 692 13.39 28.79 7.08
CA ILE A 692 14.41 27.73 7.14
C ILE A 692 15.32 27.84 5.90
N LYS A 693 16.49 28.45 6.09
CA LYS A 693 17.48 28.74 5.03
C LYS A 693 18.67 27.78 4.93
N ASN A 694 18.64 26.65 5.64
CA ASN A 694 19.69 25.63 5.52
C ASN A 694 19.37 24.72 4.34
N ASP A 695 20.25 24.65 3.33
CA ASP A 695 20.05 23.88 2.09
C ASP A 695 19.68 22.40 2.32
N SER A 696 20.17 21.79 3.39
CA SER A 696 19.89 20.38 3.74
C SER A 696 18.55 20.17 4.45
N LEU A 697 17.83 21.23 4.80
CA LEU A 697 16.55 21.21 5.51
C LEU A 697 15.44 21.99 4.77
N SER A 698 15.81 22.88 3.84
CA SER A 698 14.90 23.81 3.17
C SER A 698 14.27 23.21 1.92
N THR A 699 12.98 23.48 1.72
CA THR A 699 12.25 23.12 0.51
C THR A 699 12.28 24.26 -0.55
N ALA A 700 13.00 25.37 -0.29
CA ALA A 700 13.02 26.54 -1.17
C ALA A 700 13.44 26.23 -2.63
N TRP A 701 14.39 25.30 -2.81
CA TRP A 701 14.84 24.85 -4.14
C TRP A 701 13.70 24.36 -5.04
N LEU A 702 12.67 23.77 -4.44
CA LEU A 702 11.52 23.21 -5.16
C LEU A 702 10.55 24.31 -5.56
N TYR A 703 10.32 25.30 -4.68
CA TYR A 703 9.51 26.47 -5.00
C TYR A 703 10.15 27.31 -6.11
N GLU A 704 11.48 27.49 -6.07
CA GLU A 704 12.24 28.17 -7.13
C GLU A 704 12.15 27.42 -8.46
N LEU A 705 12.45 26.11 -8.47
CA LEU A 705 12.34 25.25 -9.64
C LEU A 705 10.95 25.31 -10.30
N MET A 706 9.89 25.16 -9.50
CA MET A 706 8.53 25.12 -10.01
C MET A 706 8.08 26.50 -10.50
N ALA A 707 8.37 27.57 -9.76
CA ALA A 707 8.06 28.93 -10.21
C ALA A 707 8.72 29.23 -11.56
N ASP A 708 9.99 28.87 -11.74
CA ASP A 708 10.70 29.08 -13.00
C ASP A 708 10.09 28.25 -14.14
N ILE A 709 9.88 26.94 -13.96
CA ILE A 709 9.25 26.09 -14.98
C ILE A 709 7.87 26.63 -15.39
N TRP A 710 7.01 26.97 -14.43
CA TRP A 710 5.63 27.35 -14.69
C TRP A 710 5.49 28.74 -15.34
N ILE A 711 6.43 29.65 -15.05
CA ILE A 711 6.46 31.00 -15.65
C ILE A 711 7.17 30.96 -17.02
N GLU A 712 8.27 30.24 -17.17
CA GLU A 712 8.97 30.05 -18.45
C GLU A 712 8.10 29.31 -19.48
N ALA A 713 7.25 28.37 -19.03
CA ALA A 713 6.28 27.70 -19.89
C ALA A 713 5.11 28.61 -20.34
N GLY A 714 5.01 29.83 -19.82
CA GLY A 714 3.92 30.78 -20.12
C GLY A 714 2.58 30.44 -19.46
N TRP A 715 2.57 29.50 -18.51
CA TRP A 715 1.36 29.03 -17.85
C TRP A 715 0.90 29.97 -16.72
N LEU A 716 1.84 30.53 -15.96
CA LEU A 716 1.58 31.46 -14.87
C LEU A 716 2.23 32.84 -15.12
N PRO A 717 1.58 33.95 -14.71
CA PRO A 717 2.14 35.28 -14.92
C PRO A 717 3.22 35.60 -13.88
N PRO A 718 4.32 36.30 -14.23
CA PRO A 718 5.46 36.52 -13.33
C PRO A 718 5.16 36.99 -11.88
N PRO A 719 4.15 37.84 -11.62
CA PRO A 719 3.84 38.29 -10.25
C PRO A 719 3.44 37.19 -9.25
N VAL A 720 3.06 35.97 -9.68
CA VAL A 720 2.76 34.90 -8.72
C VAL A 720 4.01 34.26 -8.10
N LYS A 721 5.22 34.56 -8.62
CA LYS A 721 6.47 34.01 -8.10
C LYS A 721 6.63 34.27 -6.60
N ASP A 722 6.26 35.45 -6.12
CA ASP A 722 6.43 35.83 -4.71
C ASP A 722 5.60 34.96 -3.76
N THR A 723 4.36 34.58 -4.12
CA THR A 723 3.54 33.69 -3.28
C THR A 723 3.95 32.23 -3.39
N ILE A 724 4.42 31.80 -4.58
CA ILE A 724 4.99 30.45 -4.77
C ILE A 724 6.26 30.30 -3.91
N LEU A 725 7.16 31.28 -3.91
CA LEU A 725 8.37 31.24 -3.08
C LEU A 725 8.09 31.34 -1.57
N LYS A 726 7.00 32.01 -1.18
CA LYS A 726 6.59 32.12 0.23
C LYS A 726 6.02 30.82 0.80
N GLY A 727 5.25 30.06 0.02
CA GLY A 727 4.59 28.85 0.55
C GLY A 727 4.00 27.88 -0.47
N GLY A 728 4.31 28.03 -1.77
CA GLY A 728 3.84 27.14 -2.83
C GLY A 728 2.41 27.38 -3.30
N TYR A 729 1.77 28.50 -2.93
CA TYR A 729 0.40 28.85 -3.31
C TYR A 729 0.33 30.08 -4.21
N TYR A 730 -0.74 30.21 -4.99
CA TYR A 730 -0.96 31.37 -5.89
C TYR A 730 -2.42 31.54 -6.29
N SER A 731 -2.77 32.73 -6.80
CA SER A 731 -4.06 32.96 -7.45
C SER A 731 -3.86 33.63 -8.81
N VAL A 732 -4.70 33.24 -9.78
CA VAL A 732 -4.77 33.80 -11.14
C VAL A 732 -6.22 33.99 -11.55
N SER A 733 -6.50 34.94 -12.43
CA SER A 733 -7.82 35.11 -13.05
C SER A 733 -7.73 34.81 -14.56
N PRO A 734 -7.97 33.56 -15.01
CA PRO A 734 -7.82 33.16 -16.42
C PRO A 734 -8.78 33.89 -17.37
N ARG A 735 -9.93 34.35 -16.85
CA ARG A 735 -10.97 35.08 -17.59
C ARG A 735 -11.60 36.13 -16.66
N PRO A 736 -12.16 37.23 -17.19
CA PRO A 736 -12.91 38.19 -16.38
C PRO A 736 -14.05 37.49 -15.61
N GLY A 737 -14.15 37.75 -14.31
CA GLY A 737 -15.17 37.14 -13.45
C GLY A 737 -14.85 35.70 -12.98
N PHE A 738 -13.66 35.17 -13.29
CA PHE A 738 -13.24 33.83 -12.84
C PHE A 738 -11.83 33.83 -12.29
N ARG A 739 -11.66 33.18 -11.14
CA ARG A 739 -10.42 33.08 -10.39
C ARG A 739 -10.12 31.61 -10.05
N ILE A 740 -8.85 31.24 -10.21
CA ILE A 740 -8.30 30.00 -9.67
C ILE A 740 -7.46 30.38 -8.45
N ILE A 741 -7.60 29.60 -7.37
CA ILE A 741 -6.77 29.68 -6.18
C ILE A 741 -6.11 28.32 -5.99
N SER A 742 -4.79 28.27 -6.14
CA SER A 742 -3.96 27.08 -5.96
C SER A 742 -3.36 27.09 -4.55
N LEU A 743 -3.58 26.00 -3.81
CA LEU A 743 -3.07 25.79 -2.46
C LEU A 743 -1.94 24.77 -2.47
N ASN A 744 -0.94 24.99 -1.63
CA ASN A 744 -0.02 23.97 -1.18
C ASN A 744 -0.67 23.23 0.00
N SER A 745 -1.47 22.20 -0.28
CA SER A 745 -2.13 21.39 0.75
C SER A 745 -1.15 20.60 1.63
N ASN A 746 0.11 20.43 1.22
CA ASN A 746 1.11 19.68 1.99
C ASN A 746 1.45 20.33 3.34
N VAL A 747 1.09 21.60 3.55
CA VAL A 747 1.18 22.25 4.88
C VAL A 747 0.12 21.77 5.87
N CYS A 748 -0.93 21.07 5.43
CA CYS A 748 -1.89 20.42 6.34
C CYS A 748 -1.45 19.01 6.75
N TYR A 749 -0.57 18.36 5.99
CA TYR A 749 -0.39 16.91 6.01
C TYR A 749 0.25 16.44 7.31
N ILE A 750 -0.35 15.46 7.99
CA ILE A 750 0.21 14.92 9.25
C ILE A 750 1.62 14.35 9.10
N TYR A 751 2.03 13.89 7.91
CA TYR A 751 3.39 13.43 7.64
C TYR A 751 4.37 14.54 7.21
N ASN A 752 3.95 15.79 7.14
CA ASN A 752 4.86 16.93 7.05
C ASN A 752 5.40 17.25 8.47
N TRP A 753 6.59 16.73 8.81
CA TRP A 753 7.18 16.89 10.14
C TRP A 753 7.29 18.35 10.62
N TRP A 754 7.34 19.32 9.70
CA TRP A 754 7.42 20.74 10.05
C TRP A 754 6.21 21.25 10.84
N LEU A 755 5.04 20.60 10.77
CA LEU A 755 3.91 20.87 11.66
C LEU A 755 4.26 20.73 13.15
N LEU A 756 5.18 19.82 13.49
CA LEU A 756 5.62 19.61 14.88
C LEU A 756 6.42 20.81 15.41
N TYR A 757 6.99 21.62 14.51
CA TYR A 757 7.81 22.79 14.80
C TYR A 757 6.99 24.08 14.70
N ASP A 758 6.37 24.33 13.54
CA ASP A 758 5.56 25.52 13.26
C ASP A 758 4.14 25.11 12.79
N PRO A 759 3.21 24.83 13.74
CA PRO A 759 1.87 24.35 13.40
C PRO A 759 0.87 25.43 12.99
N GLN A 760 1.16 26.72 13.20
CA GLN A 760 0.18 27.81 13.13
C GLN A 760 0.10 28.39 11.71
N ASP A 761 -0.97 28.03 10.97
CA ASP A 761 -1.21 28.41 9.56
C ASP A 761 0.09 28.53 8.72
N PRO A 762 0.78 27.41 8.40
CA PRO A 762 2.13 27.49 7.87
C PRO A 762 2.19 28.27 6.55
N GLY A 763 3.11 29.24 6.46
CA GLY A 763 3.20 30.21 5.36
C GLY A 763 2.12 31.29 5.34
N GLY A 764 1.19 31.32 6.31
CA GLY A 764 0.02 32.19 6.35
C GLY A 764 -1.00 31.88 5.24
N GLN A 765 -1.11 30.60 4.85
CA GLN A 765 -1.84 30.20 3.65
C GLN A 765 -3.37 30.31 3.82
N LEU A 766 -3.92 29.90 4.96
CA LEU A 766 -5.36 29.98 5.20
C LEU A 766 -5.84 31.41 5.38
N GLN A 767 -5.06 32.27 6.06
CA GLN A 767 -5.37 33.69 6.11
C GLN A 767 -5.34 34.31 4.71
N TRP A 768 -4.30 34.01 3.92
CA TRP A 768 -4.21 34.46 2.53
C TRP A 768 -5.37 33.95 1.66
N LEU A 769 -5.83 32.71 1.86
CA LEU A 769 -7.00 32.15 1.17
C LEU A 769 -8.28 32.93 1.52
N ALA A 770 -8.53 33.19 2.81
CA ALA A 770 -9.68 33.97 3.26
C ALA A 770 -9.67 35.39 2.65
N ASP A 771 -8.51 36.05 2.64
CA ASP A 771 -8.33 37.38 2.06
C ASP A 771 -8.58 37.39 0.53
N ASN A 772 -8.11 36.37 -0.20
CA ASN A 772 -8.31 36.27 -1.65
C ASN A 772 -9.77 35.92 -2.02
N LEU A 773 -10.47 35.13 -1.20
CA LEU A 773 -11.90 34.87 -1.38
C LEU A 773 -12.74 36.12 -1.11
N LEU A 774 -12.37 36.93 -0.12
CA LEU A 774 -12.99 38.24 0.14
C LEU A 774 -12.74 39.24 -1.01
N ILE A 775 -11.57 39.18 -1.66
CA ILE A 775 -11.28 39.95 -2.88
C ILE A 775 -12.16 39.47 -4.04
N ALA A 776 -12.30 38.15 -4.23
CA ALA A 776 -13.16 37.58 -5.26
C ALA A 776 -14.64 37.96 -5.06
N GLU A 777 -15.15 37.87 -3.83
CA GLU A 777 -16.50 38.31 -3.44
C GLU A 777 -16.75 39.78 -3.82
N LYS A 778 -15.83 40.69 -3.44
CA LYS A 778 -15.92 42.12 -3.76
C LYS A 778 -15.85 42.41 -5.26
N ASN A 779 -15.07 41.62 -6.00
CA ASN A 779 -14.92 41.73 -7.45
C ASN A 779 -16.03 41.01 -8.24
N LYS A 780 -16.91 40.25 -7.58
CA LYS A 780 -17.93 39.38 -8.20
C LYS A 780 -17.31 38.32 -9.11
N GLU A 781 -16.19 37.75 -8.67
CA GLU A 781 -15.54 36.62 -9.32
C GLU A 781 -16.04 35.29 -8.74
N ILE A 782 -16.14 34.26 -9.59
CA ILE A 782 -16.36 32.88 -9.17
C ILE A 782 -15.01 32.16 -9.05
N VAL A 783 -14.90 31.29 -8.05
CA VAL A 783 -13.63 30.68 -7.64
C VAL A 783 -13.64 29.16 -7.83
N HIS A 784 -12.56 28.65 -8.45
CA HIS A 784 -12.12 27.26 -8.29
C HIS A 784 -10.91 27.18 -7.36
N ILE A 785 -10.90 26.20 -6.46
CA ILE A 785 -9.76 25.91 -5.58
C ILE A 785 -9.05 24.63 -6.07
N LEU A 786 -7.73 24.68 -6.19
CA LEU A 786 -6.90 23.51 -6.48
C LEU A 786 -6.08 23.16 -5.22
N SER A 787 -6.08 21.88 -4.86
CA SER A 787 -5.27 21.29 -3.79
C SER A 787 -4.82 19.90 -4.24
N HIS A 788 -3.85 19.30 -3.54
CA HIS A 788 -3.42 17.93 -3.84
C HIS A 788 -4.10 16.99 -2.84
N ILE A 789 -3.60 16.94 -1.60
CA ILE A 789 -4.24 16.29 -0.46
C ILE A 789 -5.62 16.92 -0.23
N PRO A 790 -6.72 16.16 -0.24
CA PRO A 790 -8.07 16.70 -0.09
C PRO A 790 -8.26 17.48 1.23
N PRO A 791 -8.49 18.80 1.18
CA PRO A 791 -8.68 19.60 2.38
C PRO A 791 -9.84 19.10 3.23
N GLY A 792 -9.57 18.83 4.51
CA GLY A 792 -10.58 18.31 5.43
C GLY A 792 -10.74 16.79 5.46
N SER A 793 -9.87 16.03 4.78
CA SER A 793 -9.66 14.59 4.99
C SER A 793 -9.09 14.29 6.38
N ALA A 794 -8.95 13.00 6.70
CA ALA A 794 -8.32 12.51 7.93
C ALA A 794 -6.78 12.74 7.97
N GLU A 795 -6.17 13.03 6.82
CA GLU A 795 -4.72 13.22 6.64
C GLU A 795 -4.28 14.67 6.82
N CYS A 796 -5.20 15.63 6.64
CA CYS A 796 -4.99 17.00 7.08
C CYS A 796 -5.13 17.11 8.61
N GLN A 797 -4.21 17.79 9.26
CA GLN A 797 -4.24 18.09 10.70
C GLN A 797 -5.59 18.74 11.09
N HIS A 798 -6.21 18.26 12.18
CA HIS A 798 -7.61 18.57 12.52
C HIS A 798 -7.92 20.08 12.65
N THR A 799 -6.99 20.87 13.20
CA THR A 799 -7.14 22.34 13.35
C THR A 799 -7.11 23.03 11.99
N TRP A 800 -6.15 22.69 11.13
CA TRP A 800 -6.09 23.20 9.77
C TRP A 800 -7.37 22.84 8.99
N SER A 801 -7.83 21.60 9.10
CA SER A 801 -9.10 21.11 8.53
C SER A 801 -10.32 21.86 9.04
N ARG A 802 -10.35 22.23 10.34
CA ARG A 802 -11.42 23.03 10.97
C ARG A 802 -11.44 24.45 10.41
N GLU A 803 -10.30 25.12 10.38
CA GLU A 803 -10.18 26.49 9.89
C GLU A 803 -10.43 26.57 8.37
N TYR A 804 -10.01 25.58 7.59
CA TYR A 804 -10.38 25.48 6.18
C TYR A 804 -11.90 25.38 5.99
N LYS A 805 -12.57 24.49 6.73
CA LYS A 805 -14.04 24.35 6.68
C LYS A 805 -14.77 25.64 7.09
N LYS A 806 -14.23 26.42 8.04
CA LYS A 806 -14.71 27.77 8.41
C LYS A 806 -14.67 28.75 7.22
N ILE A 807 -13.57 28.78 6.45
CA ILE A 807 -13.46 29.57 5.22
C ILE A 807 -14.48 29.12 4.16
N ILE A 808 -14.51 27.83 3.83
CA ILE A 808 -15.41 27.30 2.78
C ILE A 808 -16.87 27.60 3.11
N ASN A 809 -17.26 27.54 4.38
CA ASN A 809 -18.61 27.92 4.80
C ASN A 809 -18.93 29.40 4.53
N ARG A 810 -18.02 30.33 4.88
CA ARG A 810 -18.21 31.78 4.66
C ARG A 810 -18.30 32.16 3.18
N PHE A 811 -17.53 31.49 2.32
CA PHE A 811 -17.39 31.85 0.90
C PHE A 811 -18.04 30.84 -0.07
N SER A 812 -18.89 29.95 0.43
CA SER A 812 -19.59 28.91 -0.36
C SER A 812 -20.38 29.43 -1.57
N HIS A 813 -20.85 30.67 -1.53
CA HIS A 813 -21.57 31.33 -2.62
C HIS A 813 -20.65 31.88 -3.75
N VAL A 814 -19.34 31.95 -3.51
CA VAL A 814 -18.30 32.38 -4.47
C VAL A 814 -17.50 31.19 -5.02
N ILE A 815 -17.33 30.13 -4.21
CA ILE A 815 -16.59 28.93 -4.59
C ILE A 815 -17.52 27.98 -5.35
N ALA A 816 -17.30 27.79 -6.66
CA ALA A 816 -18.11 26.89 -7.47
C ALA A 816 -17.73 25.41 -7.29
N ALA A 817 -16.43 25.10 -7.21
CA ALA A 817 -15.90 23.75 -7.05
C ALA A 817 -14.45 23.77 -6.52
N GLN A 818 -14.01 22.63 -5.99
CA GLN A 818 -12.60 22.36 -5.66
C GLN A 818 -12.11 21.11 -6.42
N PHE A 819 -10.81 20.98 -6.64
CA PHE A 819 -10.20 19.88 -7.38
C PHE A 819 -8.94 19.39 -6.66
N ASN A 820 -8.87 18.07 -6.39
CA ASN A 820 -7.88 17.38 -5.56
C ASN A 820 -7.23 16.19 -6.29
N GLY A 821 -6.14 15.65 -5.74
CA GLY A 821 -5.44 14.43 -6.18
C GLY A 821 -5.17 13.50 -5.00
N HIS A 822 -3.95 12.97 -4.88
CA HIS A 822 -3.39 12.29 -3.69
C HIS A 822 -3.99 10.93 -3.33
N THR A 823 -5.32 10.81 -3.19
CA THR A 823 -5.96 9.54 -2.79
C THR A 823 -5.98 8.52 -3.92
N HIS A 824 -5.56 8.92 -5.13
CA HIS A 824 -5.56 8.18 -6.40
C HIS A 824 -6.93 7.72 -6.91
N ASN A 825 -7.97 7.79 -6.09
CA ASN A 825 -9.29 7.25 -6.38
C ASN A 825 -10.20 8.26 -7.10
N ASP A 826 -11.10 7.72 -7.92
CA ASP A 826 -12.19 8.49 -8.55
C ASP A 826 -13.31 8.71 -7.51
N GLU A 827 -13.20 9.81 -6.76
CA GLU A 827 -14.13 10.15 -5.67
C GLU A 827 -14.41 11.65 -5.59
N PHE A 828 -15.19 12.06 -4.58
CA PHE A 828 -15.51 13.46 -4.28
C PHE A 828 -15.90 13.64 -2.81
N ASN A 829 -15.57 14.82 -2.27
CA ASN A 829 -15.96 15.23 -0.92
C ASN A 829 -17.06 16.29 -0.95
N LEU A 830 -18.09 16.10 -0.11
CA LEU A 830 -19.19 17.06 0.06
C LEU A 830 -18.98 17.89 1.32
N PHE A 831 -19.03 19.21 1.19
CA PHE A 831 -19.01 20.15 2.30
C PHE A 831 -20.45 20.53 2.66
N TYR A 832 -20.78 20.49 3.94
CA TYR A 832 -22.12 20.77 4.47
C TYR A 832 -22.12 22.05 5.31
N ASN A 833 -23.27 22.73 5.37
CA ASN A 833 -23.48 23.86 6.27
C ASN A 833 -23.35 23.38 7.73
N PRO A 834 -22.51 23.98 8.59
CA PRO A 834 -22.38 23.57 10.00
C PRO A 834 -23.67 23.76 10.80
N ASN A 835 -24.62 24.58 10.32
CA ASN A 835 -25.93 24.79 10.93
C ASN A 835 -27.06 23.95 10.31
N ASP A 836 -26.83 23.28 9.16
CA ASP A 836 -27.77 22.34 8.54
C ASP A 836 -27.01 21.24 7.78
N SER A 837 -26.90 20.07 8.41
CA SER A 837 -26.21 18.90 7.84
C SER A 837 -26.90 18.30 6.62
N ASN A 838 -28.07 18.80 6.20
CA ASN A 838 -28.73 18.39 4.95
C ASN A 838 -28.41 19.33 3.79
N GLN A 839 -27.83 20.51 4.06
CA GLN A 839 -27.46 21.47 3.04
C GLN A 839 -26.00 21.27 2.61
N VAL A 840 -25.80 20.66 1.45
CA VAL A 840 -24.52 20.71 0.74
C VAL A 840 -24.28 22.15 0.29
N ILE A 841 -23.10 22.68 0.61
CA ILE A 841 -22.67 24.05 0.29
C ILE A 841 -21.55 24.10 -0.75
N ASN A 842 -20.77 23.02 -0.90
CA ASN A 842 -19.68 22.95 -1.88
C ASN A 842 -19.28 21.49 -2.16
N ILE A 843 -18.63 21.24 -3.31
CA ILE A 843 -18.10 19.93 -3.71
C ILE A 843 -16.63 20.04 -4.11
N ALA A 844 -15.83 19.08 -3.66
CA ALA A 844 -14.44 18.90 -4.06
C ALA A 844 -14.26 17.58 -4.81
N TRP A 845 -13.88 17.66 -6.08
CA TRP A 845 -13.67 16.49 -6.94
C TRP A 845 -12.25 15.95 -6.77
N ASN A 846 -12.10 14.64 -6.64
CA ASN A 846 -10.80 14.00 -6.65
C ASN A 846 -10.46 13.49 -8.05
N GLY A 847 -9.27 13.77 -8.55
CA GLY A 847 -8.75 13.17 -9.78
C GLY A 847 -8.41 11.70 -9.53
N GLY A 848 -8.76 10.83 -10.48
CA GLY A 848 -8.17 9.49 -10.48
C GLY A 848 -6.71 9.59 -10.93
N SER A 849 -5.82 8.84 -10.29
CA SER A 849 -4.39 8.86 -10.57
C SER A 849 -4.05 8.39 -11.98
N LEU A 850 -2.99 8.93 -12.56
CA LEU A 850 -2.40 8.30 -13.74
C LEU A 850 -1.61 7.03 -13.34
N THR A 851 -0.97 7.01 -12.17
CA THR A 851 -0.33 5.79 -11.64
C THR A 851 -1.34 4.68 -11.32
N PRO A 852 -1.03 3.39 -11.56
CA PRO A 852 -1.84 2.27 -11.07
C PRO A 852 -1.58 1.95 -9.59
N TYR A 853 -0.60 2.60 -8.94
CA TYR A 853 -0.27 2.43 -7.53
C TYR A 853 -1.48 2.75 -6.63
N ALA A 854 -2.08 1.82 -5.89
CA ALA A 854 -1.98 0.38 -6.04
C ALA A 854 -3.37 -0.19 -6.36
N ASN A 855 -3.43 -1.21 -7.21
CA ASN A 855 -4.64 -1.90 -7.67
C ASN A 855 -5.59 -1.05 -8.52
N LEU A 856 -5.10 0.03 -9.15
CA LEU A 856 -5.90 0.94 -9.98
C LEU A 856 -5.59 0.80 -11.48
N ASN A 857 -6.51 1.28 -12.31
CA ASN A 857 -6.22 1.55 -13.72
C ASN A 857 -5.78 3.01 -13.88
N PRO A 858 -4.79 3.32 -14.74
CA PRO A 858 -4.46 4.69 -15.11
C PRO A 858 -5.70 5.49 -15.53
N ASN A 859 -5.89 6.66 -14.91
CA ASN A 859 -7.07 7.50 -15.02
C ASN A 859 -6.67 8.96 -15.35
N TYR A 860 -7.65 9.73 -15.82
CA TYR A 860 -7.62 11.19 -15.93
C TYR A 860 -9.09 11.67 -16.01
N LYS A 861 -9.36 12.92 -15.61
CA LYS A 861 -10.74 13.48 -15.64
C LYS A 861 -10.86 14.63 -16.63
N VAL A 862 -12.04 14.75 -17.24
CA VAL A 862 -12.42 15.89 -18.08
C VAL A 862 -13.78 16.41 -17.62
N TYR A 863 -13.81 17.67 -17.20
CA TYR A 863 -15.01 18.34 -16.70
C TYR A 863 -15.62 19.26 -17.77
N GLU A 864 -16.94 19.28 -17.86
CA GLU A 864 -17.70 20.25 -18.68
C GLU A 864 -18.41 21.26 -17.77
N VAL A 865 -17.76 22.42 -17.56
CA VAL A 865 -18.27 23.49 -16.68
C VAL A 865 -18.99 24.57 -17.48
N ASP A 866 -19.98 25.24 -16.88
CA ASP A 866 -20.62 26.41 -17.49
C ASP A 866 -19.66 27.60 -17.63
N ASP A 867 -19.70 28.35 -18.73
CA ASP A 867 -18.76 29.47 -18.95
C ASP A 867 -19.05 30.74 -18.12
N ASN A 868 -20.20 30.80 -17.45
CA ASN A 868 -20.57 31.93 -16.57
C ASN A 868 -20.58 31.54 -15.08
N ASN A 869 -21.02 30.34 -14.72
CA ASN A 869 -21.09 29.91 -13.31
C ASN A 869 -19.99 28.92 -12.88
N TYR A 870 -19.22 28.38 -13.84
CA TYR A 870 -18.08 27.48 -13.62
C TYR A 870 -18.41 26.16 -12.86
N VAL A 871 -19.67 25.91 -12.53
CA VAL A 871 -20.12 24.64 -11.95
C VAL A 871 -20.04 23.54 -13.00
N SER A 872 -19.49 22.37 -12.62
CA SER A 872 -19.54 21.15 -13.44
C SER A 872 -20.97 20.63 -13.51
N ASN A 873 -21.43 20.29 -14.71
CA ASN A 873 -22.65 19.51 -14.91
C ASN A 873 -22.46 18.04 -14.48
#